data_AF-A0A0K2HEJ2-F1
#
_entry.id   AF-A0A0K2HEJ2-F1
#
_cell.length_a   1.000
_cell.length_b   1.000
_cell.length_c   1.000
_cell.angle_alpha   90.00
_cell.angle_beta   90.00
_cell.angle_gamma   90.00
#
_symmetry.space_group_name_H-M   'P 1'
#
loop_
_entity.id
_entity.type
_entity.pdbx_description
1 polymer ?
#
loop_
_entity_poly.entity_id
_entity_poly.type
_entity_poly.pdbx_seq_one_letter_code
_entity_poly.pdbx_strand_id
1 'polypeptide(L)'
;MKNCKLLVLLLSVCIACHATLQSGNAHFIVKNLKTEYAVTPLGLDVELPRFSWQMESLGAERGLQQTAYQIIVSDEKGNIVWDSGKTQNGFSLNVVYNGTSLQPSTRYSWTVTVWNQRGEQMSETSWFETGLMSCDSTYQGWKDAKWIGGSDQDMVLYSHYLPVFRLEYTIQLNEILKSTCAGLVYGANDARLMDKNKNLYHLENGKNESYIKVELDIAPISMKKEAILNVYRVGYHPNDKPDMPFASFSIPKNLIHKDNMYGCHTITLSSDLGFTKFYIDNVEKEIGVVNLNPLGRGGDFIAFPVVGDMGFIVPAEQAVSFSKVKIMNFRSPQNVITTVKDEAYQIFGGTNGALEIFTPKGKSSPMLRTVFTSPYAGVVKARLYVTARGIYEIYINGQRVGEDYFNPGVTQYNKTHLYQTFDVTDYVQIGQNAIGAFLAEGWWSGGATFTGENWNFFGDRQSLLAKLVITYKDGHEKVIVTDPSTWQYCNNGPVLYGSLFQGEVYDALKDSEMEGWNTALYTPNESWKPAVEVALNGHISTSGNPNMPWVDDYSNYKLVGQFGQTVKAVNELTAISVEEVRPKVFVYDMGQNMVGVPQIQLSGMKPGTKICLRYAEVKYPDLPEYEGSIGMIMLENIRAAMAQDIYITRGGRETIHPRFTYHGYRFVEITGIDAPLATEAVKGIVLSSIHNFASSYETSNTLVNKLWKNITWSSSGNFLSIPTDCPQRNERLGWAGDISVFSRTATYLADVSQFLRRYVQSMRDVQRSDGRFPDIAPLGGGFGGLLWGSAGITVPWECYQQYGDKRLLNEHYDAMSQYIQYILDKMIEKETGLLVQNRAWGDLGDWLGLEDEKNDKSLLWEAYFIYDLELMNKIATILGKQMDAERFSKLYAERKTFFNKTYIRPNDGKTIFSSFLPKKRGTSIDIQTSYVLPLAFNIINDEQKEKAIKNLLETITRENTTDCGKLCPSYSLMTGFIGTAWIGKALSDNGYSDIAYRLLQQTSYPSWLYSVEQGATTIWERLNSYTHLDGFGGNNRMNSFNHYSFGAVGSWMYNYSLGIQRDEAFPGFKHFILKPAIDLAGKMKYAKGYYDSMYGRIESGWEIENEIIRYTFNIPGNTSALLYLPASSVKDVKENGKGILKKSTGIKFIGENNGKVILELESGSYQFEVKK
;
A
#
# COMPACT_ATOMS: atom_id res chain seq x y z
N MET A 1 -8.52 -18.74 90.66
CA MET A 1 -9.64 -18.10 91.39
C MET A 1 -10.72 -17.73 90.37
N LYS A 2 -11.92 -18.32 90.52
CA LYS A 2 -13.27 -17.85 90.07
C LYS A 2 -13.44 -17.53 88.57
N ASN A 3 -14.54 -17.81 87.88
CA ASN A 3 -15.82 -18.50 88.06
C ASN A 3 -16.45 -18.42 86.64
N CYS A 4 -16.92 -19.52 86.06
CA CYS A 4 -18.33 -19.90 86.00
C CYS A 4 -19.29 -18.95 85.23
N LYS A 5 -19.80 -19.46 84.09
CA LYS A 5 -21.22 -19.54 83.62
C LYS A 5 -21.41 -19.02 82.18
N LEU A 6 -21.74 -19.84 81.16
CA LEU A 6 -22.89 -20.75 80.93
C LEU A 6 -24.09 -20.00 80.28
N LEU A 7 -24.39 -20.29 79.01
CA LEU A 7 -25.67 -20.88 78.49
C LEU A 7 -25.63 -20.88 76.93
N VAL A 8 -25.60 -22.01 76.19
CA VAL A 8 -26.58 -23.13 76.00
C VAL A 8 -27.53 -22.84 74.81
N LEU A 9 -27.25 -23.47 73.66
CA LEU A 9 -28.03 -24.55 72.97
C LEU A 9 -28.97 -23.97 71.88
N LEU A 10 -29.27 -24.58 70.73
CA LEU A 10 -29.50 -25.99 70.37
C LEU A 10 -29.41 -26.12 68.83
N LEU A 11 -28.82 -27.24 68.34
CA LEU A 11 -29.26 -28.16 67.26
C LEU A 11 -29.85 -27.56 65.94
N SER A 12 -29.53 -28.02 64.72
CA SER A 12 -29.14 -29.35 64.23
C SER A 12 -28.94 -29.32 62.70
N VAL A 13 -28.00 -30.14 62.20
CA VAL A 13 -28.08 -30.98 60.97
C VAL A 13 -27.66 -30.42 59.58
N CYS A 14 -26.74 -31.21 58.98
CA CYS A 14 -26.47 -31.47 57.55
C CYS A 14 -25.29 -30.79 56.81
N ILE A 15 -24.18 -31.54 56.76
CA ILE A 15 -23.26 -31.77 55.62
C ILE A 15 -22.76 -30.53 54.87
N ALA A 16 -21.55 -30.10 55.19
CA ALA A 16 -20.70 -29.35 54.27
C ALA A 16 -19.39 -30.11 54.05
N CYS A 17 -19.33 -30.87 52.95
CA CYS A 17 -18.09 -31.39 52.38
C CYS A 17 -17.13 -30.21 52.17
N HIS A 18 -16.12 -30.10 53.02
CA HIS A 18 -14.98 -29.23 52.77
C HIS A 18 -14.08 -29.93 51.76
N ALA A 19 -14.29 -29.64 50.48
CA ALA A 19 -13.31 -29.92 49.46
C ALA A 19 -12.16 -28.92 49.64
N THR A 20 -11.07 -29.40 50.24
CA THR A 20 -9.75 -28.75 50.14
C THR A 20 -9.37 -28.68 48.66
N LEU A 21 -9.49 -27.49 48.05
CA LEU A 21 -8.90 -27.18 46.75
C LEU A 21 -7.38 -27.19 46.92
N GLN A 22 -6.75 -28.33 46.60
CA GLN A 22 -5.34 -28.36 46.26
C GLN A 22 -5.13 -27.44 45.05
N SER A 23 -4.41 -26.35 45.24
CA SER A 23 -3.80 -25.62 44.12
C SER A 23 -2.69 -26.50 43.54
N GLY A 24 -3.06 -27.47 42.70
CA GLY A 24 -2.10 -28.06 41.78
C GLY A 24 -1.55 -26.96 40.89
N ASN A 25 -0.24 -26.90 40.69
CA ASN A 25 0.35 -26.01 39.69
C ASN A 25 -0.34 -26.33 38.35
N ALA A 26 -1.02 -25.35 37.76
CA ALA A 26 -1.67 -25.52 36.46
C ALA A 26 -0.61 -25.89 35.43
N HIS A 27 -0.86 -26.93 34.63
CA HIS A 27 0.11 -27.47 33.68
C HIS A 27 0.13 -26.71 32.34
N PHE A 28 -0.52 -25.55 32.28
CA PHE A 28 -0.63 -24.69 31.10
C PHE A 28 -0.64 -23.22 31.52
N ILE A 29 -0.31 -22.34 30.57
CA ILE A 29 -0.44 -20.89 30.71
C ILE A 29 -1.41 -20.32 29.66
N VAL A 30 -2.00 -19.18 29.99
CA VAL A 30 -2.69 -18.32 29.03
C VAL A 30 -1.71 -17.22 28.63
N LYS A 31 -1.64 -16.86 27.35
CA LYS A 31 -0.73 -15.79 26.90
C LYS A 31 -1.29 -15.07 25.69
N ASN A 32 -0.57 -14.02 25.27
CA ASN A 32 -0.87 -13.25 24.05
C ASN A 32 -2.32 -12.73 24.03
N LEU A 33 -2.74 -12.12 25.15
CA LEU A 33 -4.04 -11.49 25.28
C LEU A 33 -4.13 -10.30 24.32
N LYS A 34 -5.11 -10.35 23.42
CA LYS A 34 -5.34 -9.32 22.41
C LYS A 34 -6.74 -8.75 22.52
N THR A 35 -6.84 -7.44 22.32
CA THR A 35 -8.10 -6.73 22.06
C THR A 35 -8.05 -6.19 20.65
N GLU A 36 -9.03 -6.52 19.81
CA GLU A 36 -9.06 -6.09 18.38
C GLU A 36 -7.73 -6.38 17.66
N TYR A 37 -7.18 -7.59 17.87
CA TYR A 37 -5.93 -8.11 17.29
C TYR A 37 -4.63 -7.43 17.77
N ALA A 38 -4.70 -6.44 18.64
CA ALA A 38 -3.55 -5.73 19.20
C ALA A 38 -3.32 -6.08 20.67
N VAL A 39 -2.04 -6.04 21.08
CA VAL A 39 -1.65 -6.10 22.49
C VAL A 39 -1.83 -4.71 23.08
N THR A 40 -2.66 -4.60 24.11
CA THR A 40 -2.93 -3.35 24.84
C THR A 40 -3.21 -2.13 23.95
N PRO A 41 -4.23 -2.18 23.07
CA PRO A 41 -4.49 -1.09 22.13
C PRO A 41 -4.89 0.20 22.86
N LEU A 42 -4.37 1.31 22.35
CA LEU A 42 -4.64 2.67 22.82
C LEU A 42 -5.36 3.47 21.72
N GLY A 43 -6.45 4.14 22.06
CA GLY A 43 -7.22 4.96 21.12
C GLY A 43 -8.24 4.17 20.30
N LEU A 44 -8.79 3.10 20.88
CA LEU A 44 -9.73 2.22 20.18
C LEU A 44 -11.14 2.83 20.13
N ASP A 45 -11.68 3.03 18.93
CA ASP A 45 -13.06 3.54 18.74
C ASP A 45 -14.08 2.43 18.46
N VAL A 46 -13.75 1.18 18.76
CA VAL A 46 -14.65 0.03 18.63
C VAL A 46 -15.51 -0.07 19.89
N GLU A 47 -16.82 0.14 19.76
CA GLU A 47 -17.78 0.09 20.87
C GLU A 47 -17.92 -1.28 21.52
N LEU A 48 -17.84 -2.34 20.71
CA LEU A 48 -17.93 -3.74 21.13
C LEU A 48 -16.62 -4.46 20.79
N PRO A 49 -15.53 -4.19 21.54
CA PRO A 49 -14.23 -4.75 21.24
C PRO A 49 -14.24 -6.27 21.40
N ARG A 50 -13.34 -6.95 20.69
CA ARG A 50 -13.18 -8.40 20.71
C ARG A 50 -11.94 -8.82 21.46
N PHE A 51 -12.06 -9.84 22.29
CA PHE A 51 -10.97 -10.43 23.05
C PHE A 51 -10.53 -11.77 22.47
N SER A 52 -9.23 -12.00 22.41
CA SER A 52 -8.61 -13.26 21.99
C SER A 52 -7.43 -13.61 22.90
N TRP A 53 -7.20 -14.91 23.12
CA TRP A 53 -6.09 -15.42 23.92
C TRP A 53 -5.61 -16.79 23.43
N GLN A 54 -4.35 -17.10 23.76
CA GLN A 54 -3.71 -18.37 23.43
C GLN A 54 -3.50 -19.22 24.68
N MET A 55 -3.47 -20.54 24.49
CA MET A 55 -3.12 -21.51 25.53
C MET A 55 -1.83 -22.23 25.15
N GLU A 56 -0.93 -22.41 26.10
CA GLU A 56 0.32 -23.15 25.92
C GLU A 56 0.54 -24.15 27.05
N SER A 57 0.92 -25.38 26.69
CA SER A 57 1.28 -26.42 27.66
C SER A 57 2.67 -26.15 28.24
N LEU A 58 2.85 -26.35 29.54
CA LEU A 58 4.16 -26.23 30.21
C LEU A 58 5.02 -27.50 30.08
N GLY A 59 4.47 -28.58 29.50
CA GLY A 59 5.17 -29.84 29.29
C GLY A 59 4.83 -30.48 27.94
N ALA A 60 5.39 -31.66 27.68
CA ALA A 60 5.18 -32.42 26.44
C ALA A 60 3.80 -33.12 26.35
N GLU A 61 2.85 -32.78 27.23
CA GLU A 61 1.52 -33.37 27.22
C GLU A 61 0.73 -32.93 25.98
N ARG A 62 0.00 -33.88 25.38
CA ARG A 62 -0.92 -33.64 24.26
C ARG A 62 -2.34 -33.40 24.76
N GLY A 63 -3.16 -32.79 23.91
CA GLY A 63 -4.60 -32.66 24.15
C GLY A 63 -4.99 -31.55 25.11
N LEU A 64 -4.17 -30.51 25.27
CA LEU A 64 -4.56 -29.29 25.98
C LEU A 64 -5.74 -28.63 25.25
N GLN A 65 -6.87 -28.48 25.95
CA GLN A 65 -8.11 -27.93 25.41
C GLN A 65 -8.80 -27.03 26.44
N GLN A 66 -9.36 -25.92 25.98
CA GLN A 66 -10.28 -25.10 26.77
C GLN A 66 -11.67 -25.74 26.84
N THR A 67 -12.23 -25.83 28.04
CA THR A 67 -13.63 -26.22 28.26
C THR A 67 -14.53 -25.05 28.62
N ALA A 68 -13.98 -24.04 29.32
CA ALA A 68 -14.72 -22.83 29.68
C ALA A 68 -13.80 -21.62 29.81
N TYR A 69 -14.39 -20.43 29.78
CA TYR A 69 -13.73 -19.17 30.12
C TYR A 69 -14.63 -18.24 30.94
N GLN A 70 -14.05 -17.24 31.58
CA GLN A 70 -14.73 -16.10 32.18
C GLN A 70 -13.90 -14.84 31.92
N ILE A 71 -14.51 -13.79 31.38
CA ILE A 71 -13.88 -12.47 31.19
C ILE A 71 -14.53 -11.49 32.17
N ILE A 72 -13.69 -10.78 32.92
CA ILE A 72 -14.09 -9.66 33.77
C ILE A 72 -13.42 -8.42 33.23
N VAL A 73 -14.20 -7.39 32.87
CA VAL A 73 -13.72 -6.07 32.44
C VAL A 73 -14.07 -5.05 33.50
N SER A 74 -13.11 -4.24 33.88
CA SER A 74 -13.27 -3.15 34.85
C SER A 74 -12.85 -1.80 34.26
N ASP A 75 -13.54 -0.74 34.64
CA ASP A 75 -13.19 0.64 34.28
C ASP A 75 -11.97 1.15 35.09
N GLU A 76 -11.51 2.39 34.81
CA GLU A 76 -10.39 3.02 35.52
C GLU A 76 -10.61 3.19 37.03
N LYS A 77 -11.87 3.15 37.49
CA LYS A 77 -12.23 3.25 38.92
C LYS A 77 -12.29 1.87 39.59
N GLY A 78 -12.07 0.80 38.85
CA GLY A 78 -12.16 -0.58 39.32
C GLY A 78 -13.59 -1.13 39.38
N ASN A 79 -14.59 -0.44 38.79
CA ASN A 79 -15.94 -0.97 38.70
C ASN A 79 -15.99 -2.02 37.60
N ILE A 80 -16.58 -3.19 37.89
CA ILE A 80 -16.83 -4.21 36.88
C ILE A 80 -17.92 -3.70 35.92
N VAL A 81 -17.54 -3.49 34.65
CA VAL A 81 -18.43 -3.08 33.57
C VAL A 81 -18.92 -4.26 32.73
N TRP A 82 -18.23 -5.40 32.84
CA TRP A 82 -18.65 -6.66 32.25
C TRP A 82 -18.12 -7.85 33.04
N ASP A 83 -18.98 -8.83 33.29
CA ASP A 83 -18.60 -10.17 33.70
C ASP A 83 -19.35 -11.14 32.78
N SER A 84 -18.62 -11.93 31.99
CA SER A 84 -19.23 -12.93 31.11
C SER A 84 -19.87 -14.09 31.88
N GLY A 85 -19.54 -14.24 33.17
CA GLY A 85 -19.70 -15.47 33.92
C GLY A 85 -18.85 -16.62 33.34
N LYS A 86 -18.83 -17.76 34.04
CA LYS A 86 -18.20 -18.97 33.53
C LYS A 86 -19.01 -19.52 32.35
N THR A 87 -18.48 -19.31 31.15
CA THR A 87 -19.09 -19.70 29.88
C THR A 87 -18.50 -21.02 29.39
N GLN A 88 -19.34 -22.05 29.21
CA GLN A 88 -18.93 -23.36 28.68
C GLN A 88 -18.72 -23.27 27.16
N ASN A 89 -17.51 -22.91 26.75
CA ASN A 89 -17.17 -22.70 25.35
C ASN A 89 -15.65 -22.89 25.13
N GLY A 90 -15.29 -23.66 24.12
CA GLY A 90 -13.90 -23.93 23.76
C GLY A 90 -13.25 -22.90 22.84
N PHE A 91 -13.99 -21.95 22.27
CA PHE A 91 -13.42 -20.88 21.44
C PHE A 91 -12.69 -19.83 22.30
N SER A 92 -11.53 -19.37 21.84
CA SER A 92 -10.72 -18.34 22.50
C SER A 92 -10.38 -17.16 21.59
N LEU A 93 -11.08 -17.03 20.46
CA LEU A 93 -10.90 -15.94 19.51
C LEU A 93 -12.17 -15.11 19.39
N ASN A 94 -11.98 -13.81 19.19
CA ASN A 94 -13.02 -12.87 18.80
C ASN A 94 -14.23 -12.84 19.74
N VAL A 95 -14.01 -13.06 21.04
CA VAL A 95 -15.06 -13.00 22.05
C VAL A 95 -15.50 -11.54 22.21
N VAL A 96 -16.71 -11.24 21.75
CA VAL A 96 -17.24 -9.87 21.70
C VAL A 96 -17.63 -9.40 23.10
N TYR A 97 -17.18 -8.21 23.46
CA TYR A 97 -17.62 -7.50 24.65
C TYR A 97 -19.15 -7.36 24.68
N ASN A 98 -19.77 -7.69 25.82
CA ASN A 98 -21.23 -7.62 26.01
C ASN A 98 -21.59 -6.98 27.35
N GLY A 99 -20.81 -6.00 27.78
CA GLY A 99 -21.02 -5.25 29.02
C GLY A 99 -21.72 -3.91 28.80
N THR A 100 -21.58 -3.02 29.78
CA THR A 100 -22.12 -1.65 29.68
C THR A 100 -21.39 -0.85 28.60
N SER A 101 -22.06 0.13 27.99
CA SER A 101 -21.47 0.99 26.97
C SER A 101 -20.14 1.62 27.42
N LEU A 102 -19.11 1.45 26.58
CA LEU A 102 -17.79 2.01 26.83
C LEU A 102 -17.83 3.54 26.74
N GLN A 103 -16.99 4.20 27.54
CA GLN A 103 -16.86 5.65 27.58
C GLN A 103 -15.63 6.07 26.77
N PRO A 104 -15.64 7.26 26.13
CA PRO A 104 -14.46 7.80 25.46
C PRO A 104 -13.29 8.00 26.43
N SER A 105 -12.06 7.95 25.92
CA SER A 105 -10.81 8.30 26.64
C SER A 105 -10.62 7.57 27.98
N THR A 106 -11.11 6.34 28.04
CA THR A 106 -11.20 5.54 29.27
C THR A 106 -10.43 4.23 29.09
N ARG A 107 -9.52 3.93 30.03
CA ARG A 107 -8.84 2.64 30.10
C ARG A 107 -9.72 1.58 30.78
N TYR A 108 -9.71 0.40 30.20
CA TYR A 108 -10.39 -0.78 30.71
C TYR A 108 -9.38 -1.89 30.93
N SER A 109 -9.31 -2.42 32.15
CA SER A 109 -8.57 -3.64 32.44
C SER A 109 -9.49 -4.84 32.24
N TRP A 110 -8.99 -5.91 31.64
CA TRP A 110 -9.73 -7.14 31.48
C TRP A 110 -8.91 -8.34 31.91
N THR A 111 -9.53 -9.25 32.66
CA THR A 111 -8.94 -10.51 33.10
C THR A 111 -9.73 -11.64 32.49
N VAL A 112 -9.02 -12.59 31.87
CA VAL A 112 -9.62 -13.85 31.42
C VAL A 112 -9.17 -14.99 32.33
N THR A 113 -10.13 -15.79 32.80
CA THR A 113 -9.88 -17.06 33.47
C THR A 113 -10.30 -18.19 32.55
N VAL A 114 -9.44 -19.17 32.35
CA VAL A 114 -9.62 -20.30 31.41
C VAL A 114 -9.58 -21.60 32.18
N TRP A 115 -10.51 -22.52 31.90
CA TRP A 115 -10.50 -23.89 32.43
C TRP A 115 -10.15 -24.89 31.34
N ASN A 116 -9.28 -25.85 31.66
CA ASN A 116 -8.93 -26.93 30.74
C ASN A 116 -9.80 -28.19 30.94
N GLN A 117 -9.52 -29.24 30.19
CA GLN A 117 -10.21 -30.53 30.25
C GLN A 117 -10.01 -31.32 31.55
N ARG A 118 -8.99 -30.96 32.36
CA ARG A 118 -8.73 -31.53 33.70
C ARG A 118 -9.42 -30.74 34.82
N GLY A 119 -10.09 -29.63 34.49
CA GLY A 119 -10.68 -28.72 35.46
C GLY A 119 -9.67 -27.76 36.10
N GLU A 120 -8.41 -27.77 35.66
CA GLU A 120 -7.41 -26.79 36.08
C GLU A 120 -7.78 -25.41 35.52
N GLN A 121 -7.42 -24.35 36.26
CA GLN A 121 -7.72 -22.98 35.87
C GLN A 121 -6.47 -22.11 35.83
N MET A 122 -6.46 -21.15 34.91
CA MET A 122 -5.41 -20.14 34.77
C MET A 122 -6.05 -18.79 34.47
N SER A 123 -5.51 -17.71 35.04
CA SER A 123 -6.01 -16.34 34.83
C SER A 123 -4.90 -15.44 34.35
N GLU A 124 -5.21 -14.54 33.41
CA GLU A 124 -4.29 -13.52 32.91
C GLU A 124 -5.02 -12.20 32.67
N THR A 125 -4.30 -11.09 32.81
CA THR A 125 -4.86 -9.73 32.73
C THR A 125 -4.19 -8.93 31.62
N SER A 126 -4.99 -8.12 30.93
CA SER A 126 -4.55 -7.13 29.94
C SER A 126 -5.43 -5.88 30.06
N TRP A 127 -5.26 -4.92 29.16
CA TRP A 127 -6.07 -3.70 29.13
C TRP A 127 -6.27 -3.21 27.69
N PHE A 128 -7.23 -2.33 27.48
CA PHE A 128 -7.35 -1.50 26.28
C PHE A 128 -7.84 -0.12 26.68
N GLU A 129 -7.65 0.88 25.84
CA GLU A 129 -8.09 2.25 26.13
C GLU A 129 -8.80 2.84 24.92
N THR A 130 -10.00 3.39 25.16
CA THR A 130 -10.84 3.95 24.11
C THR A 130 -10.31 5.29 23.61
N GLY A 131 -10.60 5.59 22.35
CA GLY A 131 -10.29 6.89 21.74
C GLY A 131 -11.32 7.97 22.09
N LEU A 132 -11.51 8.91 21.19
CA LEU A 132 -12.51 9.96 21.30
C LEU A 132 -13.94 9.48 20.97
N MET A 133 -14.10 8.28 20.38
CA MET A 133 -15.39 7.64 20.07
C MET A 133 -16.42 8.60 19.42
N SER A 134 -15.94 9.44 18.49
CA SER A 134 -16.73 10.53 17.90
C SER A 134 -17.32 10.17 16.53
N CYS A 135 -17.52 8.88 16.25
CA CYS A 135 -17.95 8.42 14.93
C CYS A 135 -19.39 8.82 14.56
N ASP A 136 -20.24 9.10 15.55
CA ASP A 136 -21.64 9.53 15.38
C ASP A 136 -21.79 11.06 15.29
N SER A 137 -20.78 11.79 15.78
CA SER A 137 -20.69 13.24 15.66
C SER A 137 -19.22 13.63 15.58
N THR A 138 -18.73 13.83 14.36
CA THR A 138 -17.30 13.88 13.99
C THR A 138 -16.45 14.79 14.89
N TYR A 139 -17.02 15.89 15.39
CA TYR A 139 -16.31 16.88 16.20
C TYR A 139 -16.62 16.83 17.70
N GLN A 140 -17.50 15.95 18.17
CA GLN A 140 -17.92 15.94 19.58
C GLN A 140 -16.73 15.72 20.53
N GLY A 141 -15.89 14.72 20.28
CA GLY A 141 -14.67 14.47 21.08
C GLY A 141 -13.54 15.44 20.79
N TRP A 142 -13.59 16.15 19.66
CA TRP A 142 -12.63 17.18 19.24
C TRP A 142 -13.01 18.59 19.67
N LYS A 143 -14.06 18.74 20.49
CA LYS A 143 -14.61 20.04 20.92
C LYS A 143 -13.51 21.10 21.14
N ASP A 144 -13.72 22.25 20.52
CA ASP A 144 -12.84 23.44 20.52
C ASP A 144 -11.54 23.33 19.71
N ALA A 145 -11.13 22.13 19.26
CA ALA A 145 -10.00 21.97 18.34
C ALA A 145 -10.37 22.39 16.91
N LYS A 146 -9.45 23.07 16.24
CA LYS A 146 -9.60 23.58 14.88
C LYS A 146 -8.54 22.99 13.97
N TRP A 147 -8.86 22.83 12.69
CA TRP A 147 -7.87 22.53 11.67
C TRP A 147 -6.99 23.77 11.46
N ILE A 148 -5.71 23.71 11.85
CA ILE A 148 -4.81 24.88 11.77
C ILE A 148 -3.64 24.66 10.81
N GLY A 149 -3.15 25.74 10.22
CA GLY A 149 -2.04 25.74 9.27
C GLY A 149 -1.56 27.15 8.93
N GLY A 150 -0.83 27.28 7.81
CA GLY A 150 -0.43 28.58 7.24
C GLY A 150 -1.59 29.24 6.49
N SER A 151 -1.40 30.47 6.00
CA SER A 151 -2.37 31.24 5.20
C SER A 151 -2.33 30.88 3.71
N ASP A 152 -3.19 31.51 2.89
CA ASP A 152 -3.24 31.33 1.43
C ASP A 152 -1.94 31.72 0.73
N GLN A 153 -1.09 32.53 1.37
CA GLN A 153 0.20 32.98 0.83
C GLN A 153 1.38 32.07 1.23
N ASP A 154 1.09 30.98 1.96
CA ASP A 154 2.11 30.13 2.57
C ASP A 154 2.22 28.74 1.92
N MET A 155 1.68 28.58 0.71
CA MET A 155 1.75 27.30 -0.03
C MET A 155 3.20 26.90 -0.33
N VAL A 156 3.48 25.61 -0.13
CA VAL A 156 4.80 25.02 -0.33
C VAL A 156 5.15 25.01 -1.82
N LEU A 157 6.39 25.39 -2.15
CA LEU A 157 6.89 25.29 -3.52
C LEU A 157 8.38 24.99 -3.54
N TYR A 158 8.73 23.95 -4.29
CA TYR A 158 10.07 23.78 -4.81
C TYR A 158 9.95 23.59 -6.33
N SER A 159 10.18 24.66 -7.10
CA SER A 159 9.77 24.74 -8.50
C SER A 159 10.40 23.67 -9.40
N HIS A 160 11.59 23.18 -9.04
CA HIS A 160 12.27 22.10 -9.75
C HIS A 160 11.63 20.73 -9.52
N TYR A 161 10.67 20.58 -8.61
CA TYR A 161 9.97 19.33 -8.28
C TYR A 161 8.47 19.37 -8.66
N LEU A 162 8.02 20.41 -9.38
CA LEU A 162 6.62 20.60 -9.76
C LEU A 162 6.41 20.36 -11.27
N PRO A 163 6.05 19.13 -11.71
CA PRO A 163 5.83 18.79 -13.13
C PRO A 163 4.37 18.94 -13.60
N VAL A 164 3.45 19.27 -12.69
CA VAL A 164 2.03 19.48 -13.00
C VAL A 164 1.60 20.82 -12.40
N PHE A 165 1.25 21.78 -13.25
CA PHE A 165 1.00 23.16 -12.82
C PHE A 165 0.21 23.97 -13.83
N ARG A 166 -0.24 25.15 -13.41
CA ARG A 166 -0.67 26.22 -14.31
C ARG A 166 0.23 27.43 -14.13
N LEU A 167 0.50 28.14 -15.22
CA LEU A 167 1.10 29.47 -15.19
C LEU A 167 0.10 30.47 -15.78
N GLU A 168 -0.05 31.61 -15.13
CA GLU A 168 -0.82 32.75 -15.61
C GLU A 168 0.09 33.98 -15.59
N TYR A 169 0.07 34.79 -16.64
CA TYR A 169 0.78 36.07 -16.67
C TYR A 169 0.11 37.04 -17.63
N THR A 170 0.24 38.34 -17.34
CA THR A 170 -0.17 39.40 -18.26
C THR A 170 1.06 39.94 -18.99
N ILE A 171 0.92 40.13 -20.30
CA ILE A 171 1.93 40.71 -21.18
C ILE A 171 1.36 41.94 -21.90
N GLN A 172 2.16 43.00 -22.00
CA GLN A 172 1.84 44.20 -22.78
C GLN A 172 3.07 44.64 -23.59
N LEU A 173 2.96 44.57 -24.93
CA LEU A 173 4.01 45.03 -25.83
C LEU A 173 4.02 46.56 -25.92
N ASN A 174 5.20 47.15 -26.09
CA ASN A 174 5.37 48.59 -26.07
C ASN A 174 4.94 49.26 -27.39
N GLU A 175 3.91 50.11 -27.33
CA GLU A 175 3.40 50.82 -28.50
C GLU A 175 4.36 51.90 -29.05
N ILE A 176 5.08 52.59 -28.16
CA ILE A 176 5.97 53.70 -28.53
C ILE A 176 7.14 53.16 -29.36
N LEU A 177 7.72 52.04 -28.93
CA LEU A 177 8.81 51.34 -29.59
C LEU A 177 8.33 50.38 -30.69
N LYS A 178 7.02 50.31 -30.95
CA LYS A 178 6.39 49.42 -31.94
C LYS A 178 6.84 47.97 -31.79
N SER A 179 6.89 47.51 -30.53
CA SER A 179 7.35 46.17 -30.23
C SER A 179 6.41 45.12 -30.78
N THR A 180 6.96 44.11 -31.44
CA THR A 180 6.25 43.05 -32.13
C THR A 180 6.26 41.73 -31.38
N CYS A 181 7.22 41.49 -30.49
CA CYS A 181 7.26 40.22 -29.75
C CYS A 181 8.05 40.27 -28.45
N ALA A 182 7.68 39.39 -27.51
CA ALA A 182 8.39 39.08 -26.27
C ALA A 182 7.83 37.78 -25.67
N GLY A 183 8.57 37.13 -24.78
CA GLY A 183 8.16 35.84 -24.20
C GLY A 183 8.47 35.64 -22.72
N LEU A 184 7.66 34.77 -22.10
CA LEU A 184 7.93 34.19 -20.77
C LEU A 184 8.78 32.93 -20.95
N VAL A 185 9.71 32.71 -20.02
CA VAL A 185 10.52 31.51 -19.91
C VAL A 185 10.13 30.71 -18.66
N TYR A 186 10.04 29.39 -18.78
CA TYR A 186 9.93 28.45 -17.64
C TYR A 186 10.66 27.13 -17.94
N GLY A 187 10.77 26.26 -16.94
CA GLY A 187 11.49 25.00 -17.06
C GLY A 187 12.98 25.22 -17.32
N ALA A 188 13.52 26.36 -16.92
CA ALA A 188 14.92 26.65 -17.14
C ALA A 188 15.81 25.96 -16.09
N ASN A 189 17.05 25.65 -16.47
CA ASN A 189 18.09 25.16 -15.57
C ASN A 189 17.72 23.89 -14.76
N ASP A 190 16.89 23.00 -15.32
CA ASP A 190 16.66 21.70 -14.70
C ASP A 190 18.00 20.95 -14.60
N ALA A 191 18.44 20.67 -13.38
CA ALA A 191 19.75 20.07 -13.12
C ALA A 191 19.94 18.70 -13.78
N ARG A 192 18.84 18.00 -14.13
CA ARG A 192 18.90 16.72 -14.85
C ARG A 192 19.37 16.90 -16.29
N LEU A 193 19.09 18.05 -16.91
CA LEU A 193 19.49 18.41 -18.27
C LEU A 193 20.86 19.08 -18.34
N MET A 194 21.43 19.47 -17.20
CA MET A 194 22.74 20.12 -17.10
C MET A 194 23.88 19.13 -16.80
N ASP A 195 23.54 17.88 -16.52
CA ASP A 195 24.48 16.81 -16.19
C ASP A 195 24.18 15.59 -17.06
N LYS A 196 25.15 15.23 -17.91
CA LYS A 196 25.03 14.10 -18.86
C LYS A 196 24.79 12.75 -18.21
N ASN A 197 25.04 12.62 -16.90
CA ASN A 197 24.81 11.40 -16.14
C ASN A 197 23.37 11.33 -15.57
N LYS A 198 22.57 12.39 -15.74
CA LYS A 198 21.22 12.52 -15.16
C LYS A 198 20.07 12.48 -16.17
N ASN A 199 20.37 12.34 -17.47
CA ASN A 199 19.36 12.25 -18.52
C ASN A 199 19.75 11.25 -19.62
N LEU A 200 18.72 10.74 -20.32
CA LEU A 200 18.86 9.68 -21.34
C LEU A 200 19.52 10.15 -22.65
N TYR A 201 19.57 11.46 -22.89
CA TYR A 201 20.17 12.04 -24.08
C TYR A 201 21.62 12.49 -23.85
N HIS A 202 22.17 12.28 -22.65
CA HIS A 202 23.49 12.71 -22.24
C HIS A 202 23.76 14.22 -22.47
N LEU A 203 22.72 15.04 -22.30
CA LEU A 203 22.80 16.49 -22.39
C LEU A 203 23.60 17.06 -21.22
N GLU A 204 24.42 18.07 -21.50
CA GLU A 204 25.25 18.79 -20.53
C GLU A 204 25.09 20.30 -20.77
N ASN A 205 23.84 20.78 -20.65
CA ASN A 205 23.53 22.18 -20.91
C ASN A 205 24.20 23.10 -19.87
N GLY A 206 24.73 24.23 -20.34
CA GLY A 206 25.16 25.32 -19.48
C GLY A 206 23.98 26.03 -18.80
N LYS A 207 24.31 26.95 -17.90
CA LYS A 207 23.30 27.81 -17.27
C LYS A 207 22.60 28.65 -18.35
N ASN A 208 21.27 28.63 -18.31
CA ASN A 208 20.34 29.30 -19.23
C ASN A 208 20.35 28.74 -20.67
N GLU A 209 20.89 27.54 -20.89
CA GLU A 209 20.89 26.87 -22.21
C GLU A 209 19.77 25.84 -22.38
N SER A 210 18.99 25.57 -21.33
CA SER A 210 17.75 24.78 -21.41
C SER A 210 16.58 25.57 -20.85
N TYR A 211 15.46 25.63 -21.60
CA TYR A 211 14.23 26.31 -21.21
C TYR A 211 13.06 26.07 -22.21
N ILE A 212 11.84 26.38 -21.76
CA ILE A 212 10.67 26.58 -22.62
C ILE A 212 10.39 28.08 -22.74
N LYS A 213 10.25 28.59 -23.96
CA LYS A 213 9.85 29.99 -24.23
C LYS A 213 8.44 30.03 -24.83
N VAL A 214 7.56 30.84 -24.24
CA VAL A 214 6.21 31.13 -24.74
C VAL A 214 6.17 32.60 -25.15
N GLU A 215 6.18 32.84 -26.46
CA GLU A 215 6.35 34.16 -27.07
C GLU A 215 5.06 34.60 -27.77
N LEU A 216 4.61 35.81 -27.45
CA LEU A 216 3.55 36.49 -28.20
C LEU A 216 4.19 37.24 -29.36
N ASP A 217 3.77 36.96 -30.59
CA ASP A 217 4.21 37.64 -31.81
C ASP A 217 3.02 38.30 -32.52
N ILE A 218 3.02 39.64 -32.55
CA ILE A 218 2.02 40.46 -33.23
C ILE A 218 2.50 41.01 -34.59
N ALA A 219 3.74 40.72 -35.02
CA ALA A 219 4.27 41.18 -36.30
C ALA A 219 3.35 40.85 -37.50
N PRO A 220 2.72 39.65 -37.58
CA PRO A 220 1.86 39.30 -38.71
C PRO A 220 0.60 40.17 -38.86
N ILE A 221 0.15 40.87 -37.81
CA ILE A 221 -1.01 41.77 -37.87
C ILE A 221 -0.79 42.89 -38.89
N SER A 222 0.45 43.39 -39.02
CA SER A 222 0.82 44.40 -40.02
C SER A 222 0.54 43.93 -41.46
N MET A 223 0.54 42.62 -41.70
CA MET A 223 0.25 41.96 -42.96
C MET A 223 -1.19 41.43 -43.05
N LYS A 224 -2.10 41.92 -42.19
CA LYS A 224 -3.52 41.47 -42.07
C LYS A 224 -3.71 39.99 -41.69
N LYS A 225 -2.67 39.36 -41.14
CA LYS A 225 -2.71 37.99 -40.59
C LYS A 225 -3.03 38.02 -39.09
N GLU A 226 -3.26 36.85 -38.52
CA GLU A 226 -3.47 36.64 -37.08
C GLU A 226 -2.15 36.78 -36.31
N ALA A 227 -2.19 37.31 -35.09
CA ALA A 227 -1.06 37.18 -34.17
C ALA A 227 -0.76 35.70 -33.89
N ILE A 228 0.44 35.40 -33.43
CA ILE A 228 0.90 34.02 -33.23
C ILE A 228 1.41 33.87 -31.80
N LEU A 229 1.06 32.76 -31.16
CA LEU A 229 1.74 32.29 -29.96
C LEU A 229 2.80 31.25 -30.37
N ASN A 230 4.07 31.62 -30.29
CA ASN A 230 5.19 30.72 -30.58
C ASN A 230 5.66 30.04 -29.29
N VAL A 231 5.84 28.73 -29.35
CA VAL A 231 6.36 27.91 -28.25
C VAL A 231 7.67 27.29 -28.69
N TYR A 232 8.74 27.54 -27.95
CA TYR A 232 10.07 26.99 -28.21
C TYR A 232 10.45 26.04 -27.10
N ARG A 233 11.11 24.95 -27.47
CA ARG A 233 11.77 24.03 -26.55
C ARG A 233 13.27 24.07 -26.85
N VAL A 234 14.08 24.38 -25.84
CA VAL A 234 15.53 24.59 -25.98
C VAL A 234 16.26 23.72 -24.96
N GLY A 235 17.24 22.93 -25.40
CA GLY A 235 18.10 22.13 -24.50
C GLY A 235 17.41 20.93 -23.81
N TYR A 236 16.24 20.49 -24.26
CA TYR A 236 15.55 19.29 -23.73
C TYR A 236 15.82 18.06 -24.60
N HIS A 237 16.14 18.26 -25.87
CA HIS A 237 16.46 17.22 -26.83
C HIS A 237 17.62 17.67 -27.73
N PRO A 238 18.52 16.78 -28.20
CA PRO A 238 19.61 17.14 -29.12
C PRO A 238 19.20 17.82 -30.44
N ASN A 239 17.91 17.82 -30.77
CA ASN A 239 17.36 18.38 -32.01
C ASN A 239 16.65 19.72 -31.78
N ASP A 240 16.59 20.18 -30.53
CA ASP A 240 15.98 21.45 -30.19
C ASP A 240 16.77 22.61 -30.81
N LYS A 241 16.06 23.64 -31.28
CA LYS A 241 16.64 24.80 -31.94
C LYS A 241 16.15 26.09 -31.26
N PRO A 242 17.03 26.95 -30.74
CA PRO A 242 16.61 28.13 -29.97
C PRO A 242 15.94 29.21 -30.83
N ASP A 243 16.21 29.23 -32.13
CA ASP A 243 15.72 30.21 -33.11
C ASP A 243 14.48 29.74 -33.89
N MET A 244 14.05 28.49 -33.71
CA MET A 244 12.90 27.91 -34.42
C MET A 244 11.79 27.49 -33.43
N PRO A 245 10.54 27.96 -33.60
CA PRO A 245 9.43 27.49 -32.78
C PRO A 245 9.27 25.98 -32.88
N PHE A 246 9.09 25.33 -31.73
CA PHE A 246 8.70 23.92 -31.66
C PHE A 246 7.22 23.76 -32.06
N ALA A 247 6.38 24.73 -31.71
CA ALA A 247 5.00 24.85 -32.18
C ALA A 247 4.59 26.33 -32.29
N SER A 248 3.66 26.63 -33.19
CA SER A 248 3.09 27.97 -33.38
C SER A 248 1.58 27.87 -33.51
N PHE A 249 0.85 28.72 -32.78
CA PHE A 249 -0.61 28.73 -32.78
C PHE A 249 -1.14 30.09 -33.21
N SER A 250 -1.98 30.14 -34.24
CA SER A 250 -2.67 31.37 -34.62
C SER A 250 -3.63 31.81 -33.52
N ILE A 251 -3.57 33.09 -33.16
CA ILE A 251 -4.44 33.70 -32.17
C ILE A 251 -5.67 34.28 -32.91
N PRO A 252 -6.89 33.84 -32.56
CA PRO A 252 -8.11 34.32 -33.21
C PRO A 252 -8.23 35.85 -33.18
N LYS A 253 -8.65 36.45 -34.31
CA LYS A 253 -8.76 37.92 -34.47
C LYS A 253 -9.71 38.58 -33.47
N ASN A 254 -10.66 37.84 -32.89
CA ASN A 254 -11.53 38.36 -31.85
C ASN A 254 -10.84 38.50 -30.48
N LEU A 255 -9.66 37.90 -30.28
CA LEU A 255 -8.84 38.07 -29.07
C LEU A 255 -7.80 39.18 -29.27
N ILE A 256 -6.96 39.06 -30.30
CA ILE A 256 -5.91 40.05 -30.60
C ILE A 256 -6.05 40.51 -32.05
N HIS A 257 -6.19 41.82 -32.23
CA HIS A 257 -6.35 42.50 -33.51
C HIS A 257 -5.69 43.88 -33.46
N LYS A 258 -5.72 44.59 -34.59
CA LYS A 258 -5.02 45.87 -34.78
C LYS A 258 -5.31 46.91 -33.68
N ASP A 259 -6.52 46.96 -33.17
CA ASP A 259 -6.96 48.00 -32.23
C ASP A 259 -6.57 47.71 -30.78
N ASN A 260 -6.26 46.45 -30.45
CA ASN A 260 -5.88 46.05 -29.09
C ASN A 260 -4.50 45.37 -28.98
N MET A 261 -3.73 45.26 -30.08
CA MET A 261 -2.44 44.53 -30.12
C MET A 261 -1.35 45.04 -29.15
N TYR A 262 -1.46 46.27 -28.64
CA TYR A 262 -0.58 46.84 -27.61
C TYR A 262 -1.26 46.94 -26.22
N GLY A 263 -2.45 46.35 -26.09
CA GLY A 263 -3.16 46.21 -24.83
C GLY A 263 -2.52 45.15 -23.92
N CYS A 264 -3.04 45.05 -22.70
CA CYS A 264 -2.69 43.96 -21.80
C CYS A 264 -3.41 42.68 -22.22
N HIS A 265 -2.66 41.61 -22.45
CA HIS A 265 -3.20 40.28 -22.73
C HIS A 265 -2.80 39.31 -21.64
N THR A 266 -3.72 38.47 -21.18
CA THR A 266 -3.42 37.42 -20.19
C THR A 266 -3.18 36.11 -20.91
N ILE A 267 -2.00 35.52 -20.71
CA ILE A 267 -1.67 34.20 -21.23
C ILE A 267 -1.70 33.22 -20.06
N THR A 268 -2.45 32.15 -20.23
CA THR A 268 -2.52 31.05 -19.26
C THR A 268 -2.09 29.77 -19.95
N LEU A 269 -1.27 28.97 -19.29
CA LEU A 269 -0.95 27.62 -19.70
C LEU A 269 -1.21 26.63 -18.58
N SER A 270 -1.62 25.42 -18.94
CA SER A 270 -1.71 24.28 -18.03
C SER A 270 -0.81 23.16 -18.55
N SER A 271 0.11 22.71 -17.72
CA SER A 271 1.07 21.65 -18.04
C SER A 271 0.81 20.44 -17.16
N ASP A 272 0.53 19.30 -17.77
CA ASP A 272 0.39 18.00 -17.13
C ASP A 272 1.50 17.08 -17.65
N LEU A 273 2.58 16.96 -16.87
CA LEU A 273 3.75 16.13 -17.20
C LEU A 273 4.33 16.45 -18.59
N GLY A 274 4.31 17.75 -18.93
CA GLY A 274 4.78 18.32 -20.19
C GLY A 274 3.74 18.41 -21.30
N PHE A 275 2.58 17.76 -21.16
CA PHE A 275 1.45 18.00 -22.07
C PHE A 275 0.79 19.34 -21.74
N THR A 276 1.02 20.34 -22.59
CA THR A 276 0.74 21.73 -22.27
C THR A 276 -0.33 22.32 -23.16
N LYS A 277 -1.36 22.94 -22.55
CA LYS A 277 -2.44 23.67 -23.23
C LYS A 277 -2.28 25.17 -22.98
N PHE A 278 -2.64 25.99 -23.98
CA PHE A 278 -2.50 27.45 -23.92
C PHE A 278 -3.85 28.15 -24.13
N TYR A 279 -4.04 29.25 -23.41
CA TYR A 279 -5.23 30.09 -23.39
C TYR A 279 -4.82 31.57 -23.41
N ILE A 280 -5.65 32.42 -24.02
CA ILE A 280 -5.44 33.88 -24.07
C ILE A 280 -6.70 34.60 -23.61
N ASP A 281 -6.54 35.64 -22.80
CA ASP A 281 -7.59 36.53 -22.29
C ASP A 281 -8.73 35.77 -21.60
N ASN A 282 -8.36 34.68 -20.90
CA ASN A 282 -9.24 33.86 -20.06
C ASN A 282 -10.46 33.26 -20.79
N VAL A 283 -10.35 33.06 -22.10
CA VAL A 283 -11.38 32.31 -22.84
C VAL A 283 -11.31 30.82 -22.50
N GLU A 284 -12.48 30.18 -22.41
CA GLU A 284 -12.58 28.75 -22.02
C GLU A 284 -11.92 27.80 -23.03
N LYS A 285 -11.84 28.21 -24.30
CA LYS A 285 -11.30 27.39 -25.38
C LYS A 285 -9.80 27.57 -25.50
N GLU A 286 -9.04 26.48 -25.46
CA GLU A 286 -7.60 26.53 -25.74
C GLU A 286 -7.32 27.01 -27.17
N ILE A 287 -6.23 27.77 -27.33
CA ILE A 287 -5.73 28.20 -28.65
C ILE A 287 -4.75 27.19 -29.25
N GLY A 288 -4.17 26.31 -28.42
CA GLY A 288 -3.15 25.37 -28.85
C GLY A 288 -2.79 24.36 -27.76
N VAL A 289 -2.30 23.20 -28.20
CA VAL A 289 -1.84 22.10 -27.33
C VAL A 289 -0.58 21.48 -27.92
N VAL A 290 0.40 21.17 -27.07
CA VAL A 290 1.67 20.54 -27.49
C VAL A 290 2.24 19.65 -26.39
N ASN A 291 2.92 18.56 -26.78
CA ASN A 291 3.72 17.76 -25.87
C ASN A 291 5.16 18.31 -25.84
N LEU A 292 5.59 18.83 -24.70
CA LEU A 292 6.94 19.37 -24.52
C LEU A 292 7.92 18.35 -23.96
N ASN A 293 7.43 17.29 -23.30
CA ASN A 293 8.28 16.22 -22.79
C ASN A 293 8.94 15.47 -23.96
N PRO A 294 10.29 15.47 -24.07
CA PRO A 294 10.98 14.85 -25.18
C PRO A 294 10.91 13.31 -25.17
N LEU A 295 10.61 12.71 -24.01
CA LEU A 295 10.61 11.25 -23.85
C LEU A 295 9.28 10.60 -24.24
N GLY A 296 8.19 11.34 -24.14
CA GLY A 296 6.85 10.86 -24.45
C GLY A 296 5.78 11.62 -23.68
N ARG A 297 4.51 11.23 -23.86
CA ARG A 297 3.36 11.90 -23.26
C ARG A 297 2.80 11.11 -22.08
N GLY A 298 2.50 11.81 -20.98
CA GLY A 298 1.76 11.27 -19.84
C GLY A 298 2.64 10.69 -18.74
N GLY A 299 2.01 9.97 -17.82
CA GLY A 299 2.63 9.44 -16.60
C GLY A 299 3.65 8.32 -16.77
N ASP A 300 3.87 7.85 -17.99
CA ASP A 300 4.73 6.69 -18.27
C ASP A 300 6.20 7.03 -18.57
N PHE A 301 6.56 8.31 -18.45
CA PHE A 301 7.89 8.81 -18.79
C PHE A 301 8.43 9.69 -17.66
N ILE A 302 9.76 9.82 -17.58
CA ILE A 302 10.41 10.82 -16.74
C ILE A 302 9.85 12.20 -17.11
N ALA A 303 9.37 12.94 -16.11
CA ALA A 303 8.59 14.14 -16.33
C ALA A 303 9.48 15.36 -16.65
N PHE A 304 9.17 16.01 -17.78
CA PHE A 304 9.76 17.27 -18.25
C PHE A 304 8.71 18.09 -19.02
N PRO A 305 8.77 19.42 -19.02
CA PRO A 305 9.47 20.28 -18.05
C PRO A 305 8.80 20.25 -16.67
N VAL A 306 9.58 20.50 -15.63
CA VAL A 306 9.07 21.02 -14.34
C VAL A 306 8.91 22.54 -14.43
N VAL A 307 8.35 23.21 -13.42
CA VAL A 307 8.36 24.70 -13.39
C VAL A 307 9.79 25.24 -13.49
N GLY A 308 10.74 24.63 -12.76
CA GLY A 308 12.16 24.96 -12.83
C GLY A 308 12.47 26.41 -12.48
N ASP A 309 13.49 26.99 -13.11
CA ASP A 309 13.68 28.43 -13.12
C ASP A 309 12.75 29.09 -14.15
N MET A 310 12.38 30.34 -13.88
CA MET A 310 11.49 31.15 -14.72
C MET A 310 12.17 32.44 -15.15
N GLY A 311 11.64 33.09 -16.19
CA GLY A 311 12.26 34.28 -16.71
C GLY A 311 11.48 34.99 -17.79
N PHE A 312 12.14 35.96 -18.40
CA PHE A 312 11.61 36.75 -19.50
C PHE A 312 12.66 36.88 -20.58
N ILE A 313 12.19 36.89 -21.83
CA ILE A 313 13.03 37.10 -23.00
C ILE A 313 12.42 38.17 -23.89
N VAL A 314 13.25 39.16 -24.23
CA VAL A 314 12.87 40.34 -25.01
C VAL A 314 13.89 40.51 -26.13
N PRO A 315 13.50 40.35 -27.40
CA PRO A 315 14.42 40.53 -28.52
C PRO A 315 15.01 41.94 -28.59
N ALA A 316 16.10 42.10 -29.36
CA ALA A 316 16.72 43.39 -29.58
C ALA A 316 15.70 44.43 -30.08
N GLU A 317 15.82 45.65 -29.59
CA GLU A 317 14.97 46.81 -29.92
C GLU A 317 13.49 46.67 -29.51
N GLN A 318 13.13 45.62 -28.77
CA GLN A 318 11.79 45.41 -28.23
C GLN A 318 11.70 45.89 -26.78
N ALA A 319 10.49 46.23 -26.33
CA ALA A 319 10.17 46.44 -24.93
C ALA A 319 8.80 45.86 -24.58
N VAL A 320 8.67 45.41 -23.35
CA VAL A 320 7.47 44.74 -22.86
C VAL A 320 7.28 45.01 -21.36
N SER A 321 6.03 44.97 -20.92
CA SER A 321 5.67 44.92 -19.51
C SER A 321 5.04 43.57 -19.18
N PHE A 322 5.56 42.88 -18.17
CA PHE A 322 4.95 41.67 -17.59
C PHE A 322 4.35 41.99 -16.22
N SER A 323 3.20 41.41 -15.88
CA SER A 323 2.61 41.53 -14.54
C SER A 323 1.80 40.28 -14.19
N LYS A 324 1.40 40.13 -12.92
CA LYS A 324 0.55 39.02 -12.45
C LYS A 324 1.08 37.64 -12.83
N VAL A 325 2.40 37.44 -12.78
CA VAL A 325 3.06 36.16 -13.06
C VAL A 325 2.83 35.23 -11.87
N LYS A 326 1.99 34.22 -12.05
CA LYS A 326 1.53 33.30 -11.00
C LYS A 326 1.84 31.85 -11.37
N ILE A 327 2.27 31.08 -10.38
CA ILE A 327 2.31 29.61 -10.43
C ILE A 327 1.12 29.09 -9.62
N MET A 328 0.33 28.19 -10.19
CA MET A 328 -0.93 27.75 -9.61
C MET A 328 -1.06 26.22 -9.67
N ASN A 329 -1.88 25.67 -8.78
CA ASN A 329 -2.27 24.26 -8.84
C ASN A 329 -2.97 23.95 -10.16
N PHE A 330 -2.73 22.75 -10.68
CA PHE A 330 -3.39 22.27 -11.89
C PHE A 330 -4.85 21.88 -11.64
N ARG A 331 -5.06 21.06 -10.62
CA ARG A 331 -6.38 20.56 -10.24
C ARG A 331 -7.15 21.62 -9.46
N SER A 332 -8.48 21.56 -9.54
CA SER A 332 -9.37 22.39 -8.71
C SER A 332 -8.96 22.33 -7.22
N PRO A 333 -9.05 23.44 -6.48
CA PRO A 333 -9.62 24.74 -6.86
C PRO A 333 -8.66 25.67 -7.63
N GLN A 334 -7.49 25.18 -8.04
CA GLN A 334 -6.51 25.95 -8.84
C GLN A 334 -5.95 27.18 -8.12
N ASN A 335 -5.81 27.10 -6.79
CA ASN A 335 -5.25 28.21 -6.02
C ASN A 335 -3.82 28.55 -6.46
N VAL A 336 -3.46 29.82 -6.28
CA VAL A 336 -2.12 30.34 -6.54
C VAL A 336 -1.16 29.79 -5.49
N ILE A 337 -0.12 29.08 -5.93
CA ILE A 337 0.97 28.60 -5.07
C ILE A 337 1.89 29.76 -4.72
N THR A 338 2.29 30.56 -5.71
CA THR A 338 3.08 31.78 -5.49
C THR A 338 2.86 32.79 -6.62
N THR A 339 2.95 34.07 -6.26
CA THR A 339 3.00 35.18 -7.22
C THR A 339 4.44 35.63 -7.36
N VAL A 340 5.01 35.41 -8.54
CA VAL A 340 6.42 35.69 -8.85
C VAL A 340 6.64 37.19 -9.07
N LYS A 341 5.72 37.84 -9.78
CA LYS A 341 5.68 39.28 -10.04
C LYS A 341 4.22 39.72 -10.11
N ASP A 342 3.78 40.56 -9.17
CA ASP A 342 2.40 41.06 -9.19
C ASP A 342 2.29 42.35 -10.01
N GLU A 343 3.13 43.35 -9.69
CA GLU A 343 3.21 44.63 -10.37
C GLU A 343 3.85 44.57 -11.77
N ALA A 344 3.62 45.61 -12.55
CA ALA A 344 4.21 45.78 -13.88
C ALA A 344 5.74 45.85 -13.83
N TYR A 345 6.39 44.87 -14.45
CA TYR A 345 7.83 44.75 -14.60
C TYR A 345 8.20 45.00 -16.06
N GLN A 346 8.79 46.16 -16.33
CA GLN A 346 9.19 46.57 -17.68
C GLN A 346 10.60 46.09 -17.99
N ILE A 347 10.76 45.53 -19.20
CA ILE A 347 12.05 45.02 -19.68
C ILE A 347 12.29 45.61 -21.06
N PHE A 348 13.52 46.11 -21.27
CA PHE A 348 13.98 46.63 -22.55
C PHE A 348 15.08 45.72 -23.11
N GLY A 349 14.89 45.23 -24.34
CA GLY A 349 15.84 44.34 -25.00
C GLY A 349 17.16 45.03 -25.39
N GLY A 350 17.23 46.36 -25.42
CA GLY A 350 18.45 47.06 -25.84
C GLY A 350 18.90 46.65 -27.25
N THR A 351 20.20 46.71 -27.53
CA THR A 351 20.73 46.34 -28.87
C THR A 351 20.93 44.83 -29.05
N ASN A 352 20.99 44.06 -27.97
CA ASN A 352 21.41 42.65 -28.00
C ASN A 352 20.29 41.68 -27.59
N GLY A 353 19.12 42.19 -27.21
CA GLY A 353 18.10 41.44 -26.50
C GLY A 353 18.39 41.31 -25.00
N ALA A 354 17.37 40.92 -24.24
CA ALA A 354 17.45 40.63 -22.82
C ALA A 354 16.93 39.22 -22.53
N LEU A 355 17.66 38.47 -21.71
CA LEU A 355 17.23 37.19 -21.13
C LEU A 355 17.50 37.24 -19.63
N GLU A 356 16.43 37.29 -18.84
CA GLU A 356 16.50 37.30 -17.38
C GLU A 356 15.87 36.01 -16.85
N ILE A 357 16.66 35.11 -16.25
CA ILE A 357 16.18 33.86 -15.63
C ILE A 357 16.54 33.86 -14.14
N PHE A 358 15.58 33.45 -13.31
CA PHE A 358 15.68 33.39 -11.86
C PHE A 358 14.85 32.21 -11.30
N THR A 359 15.21 31.74 -10.11
CA THR A 359 14.44 30.70 -9.41
C THR A 359 13.24 31.33 -8.69
N PRO A 360 12.00 30.86 -8.92
CA PRO A 360 10.83 31.32 -8.16
C PRO A 360 11.03 31.12 -6.66
N LYS A 361 10.69 32.13 -5.86
CA LYS A 361 10.73 32.02 -4.39
C LYS A 361 9.63 31.08 -3.91
N GLY A 362 10.03 30.03 -3.19
CA GLY A 362 9.13 29.06 -2.58
C GLY A 362 9.06 29.15 -1.06
N LYS A 363 8.08 28.46 -0.47
CA LYS A 363 7.92 28.28 0.98
C LYS A 363 8.28 26.85 1.37
N SER A 364 8.78 26.65 2.59
CA SER A 364 9.13 25.33 3.13
C SER A 364 7.90 24.58 3.63
N SER A 365 8.06 23.29 3.94
CA SER A 365 7.06 22.50 4.66
C SER A 365 6.61 23.20 5.96
N PRO A 366 5.29 23.18 6.26
CA PRO A 366 4.74 23.78 7.48
C PRO A 366 5.37 23.30 8.78
N MET A 367 5.65 24.25 9.67
CA MET A 367 5.94 24.02 11.09
C MET A 367 4.90 24.73 11.95
N LEU A 368 4.39 24.06 12.98
CA LEU A 368 3.37 24.59 13.89
C LEU A 368 3.84 24.39 15.33
N ARG A 369 3.69 25.39 16.21
CA ARG A 369 4.00 25.22 17.64
C ARG A 369 3.04 25.95 18.56
N THR A 370 2.94 25.47 19.80
CA THR A 370 2.29 26.19 20.91
C THR A 370 3.05 25.94 22.21
N VAL A 371 2.90 26.85 23.17
CA VAL A 371 3.44 26.73 24.53
C VAL A 371 2.29 26.75 25.53
N PHE A 372 2.34 25.89 26.55
CA PHE A 372 1.34 25.82 27.60
C PHE A 372 1.99 25.51 28.95
N THR A 373 1.31 25.88 30.03
CA THR A 373 1.79 25.63 31.40
C THR A 373 1.08 24.47 32.06
N SER A 374 1.81 23.52 32.64
CA SER A 374 1.29 22.49 33.55
C SER A 374 1.56 22.92 35.01
N PRO A 375 0.53 23.24 35.81
CA PRO A 375 0.70 24.02 37.05
C PRO A 375 1.28 23.25 38.25
N TYR A 376 1.23 21.91 38.28
CA TYR A 376 1.60 21.13 39.47
C TYR A 376 2.30 19.80 39.14
N ALA A 377 3.05 19.27 40.13
CA ALA A 377 3.50 17.88 40.12
C ALA A 377 2.29 16.92 40.19
N GLY A 378 2.41 15.74 39.57
CA GLY A 378 1.37 14.70 39.66
C GLY A 378 0.44 14.62 38.45
N VAL A 379 0.98 14.76 37.23
CA VAL A 379 0.35 14.19 36.03
C VAL A 379 0.30 12.67 36.23
N VAL A 380 -0.89 12.07 36.06
CA VAL A 380 -1.09 10.61 36.14
C VAL A 380 -1.42 9.98 34.80
N LYS A 381 -1.94 10.79 33.87
CA LYS A 381 -2.32 10.37 32.52
C LYS A 381 -2.22 11.58 31.61
N ALA A 382 -1.54 11.44 30.46
CA ALA A 382 -1.68 12.39 29.37
C ALA A 382 -1.84 11.68 28.02
N ARG A 383 -2.79 12.13 27.21
CA ARG A 383 -3.10 11.56 25.90
C ARG A 383 -3.11 12.64 24.82
N LEU A 384 -2.38 12.38 23.74
CA LEU A 384 -2.40 13.20 22.55
C LEU A 384 -3.20 12.49 21.46
N TYR A 385 -4.31 13.10 21.06
CA TYR A 385 -5.09 12.74 19.89
C TYR A 385 -4.69 13.67 18.75
N VAL A 386 -4.28 13.13 17.60
CA VAL A 386 -3.75 13.95 16.51
C VAL A 386 -4.00 13.35 15.14
N THR A 387 -4.27 14.20 14.16
CA THR A 387 -4.34 13.86 12.74
C THR A 387 -3.94 15.05 11.88
N ALA A 388 -3.78 14.84 10.57
CA ALA A 388 -3.49 15.87 9.60
C ALA A 388 -4.29 15.68 8.30
N ARG A 389 -4.57 16.80 7.61
CA ARG A 389 -4.77 16.81 6.17
C ARG A 389 -3.37 16.96 5.56
N GLY A 390 -2.83 15.86 5.06
CA GLY A 390 -1.41 15.70 4.76
C GLY A 390 -0.82 14.58 5.61
N ILE A 391 0.48 14.65 5.85
CA ILE A 391 1.16 13.80 6.84
C ILE A 391 1.88 14.66 7.87
N TYR A 392 2.11 14.12 9.07
CA TYR A 392 2.72 14.89 10.16
C TYR A 392 3.79 14.12 10.94
N GLU A 393 4.65 14.89 11.59
CA GLU A 393 5.39 14.46 12.79
C GLU A 393 5.10 15.43 13.93
N ILE A 394 4.96 14.93 15.15
CA ILE A 394 4.64 15.76 16.31
C ILE A 394 5.65 15.53 17.45
N TYR A 395 5.90 16.58 18.20
CA TYR A 395 6.93 16.68 19.22
C TYR A 395 6.35 17.31 20.48
N ILE A 396 6.77 16.84 21.65
CA ILE A 396 6.51 17.48 22.93
C ILE A 396 7.84 17.66 23.65
N ASN A 397 8.14 18.89 24.08
CA ASN A 397 9.35 19.24 24.82
C ASN A 397 10.65 18.72 24.16
N GLY A 398 10.77 18.89 22.85
CA GLY A 398 11.93 18.46 22.08
C GLY A 398 11.97 16.97 21.70
N GLN A 399 11.07 16.15 22.24
CA GLN A 399 11.01 14.72 21.94
C GLN A 399 9.94 14.41 20.89
N ARG A 400 10.29 13.60 19.89
CA ARG A 400 9.34 13.08 18.89
C ARG A 400 8.35 12.14 19.56
N VAL A 401 7.06 12.31 19.29
CA VAL A 401 6.02 11.44 19.82
C VAL A 401 5.77 10.29 18.85
N GLY A 402 5.98 9.06 19.33
CA GLY A 402 5.80 7.84 18.54
C GLY A 402 6.91 7.56 17.52
N GLU A 403 6.78 6.42 16.84
CA GLU A 403 7.80 5.88 15.94
C GLU A 403 7.32 5.76 14.49
N ASP A 404 6.03 6.01 14.25
CA ASP A 404 5.39 5.82 12.95
C ASP A 404 5.90 6.80 11.89
N TYR A 405 5.86 6.39 10.64
CA TYR A 405 6.04 7.24 9.48
C TYR A 405 4.69 7.52 8.82
N PHE A 406 4.56 8.69 8.19
CA PHE A 406 3.44 9.05 7.33
C PHE A 406 2.06 9.01 8.00
N ASN A 407 1.98 9.26 9.31
CA ASN A 407 0.69 9.45 9.98
C ASN A 407 -0.06 10.64 9.34
N PRO A 408 -1.39 10.53 9.12
CA PRO A 408 -2.29 9.48 9.61
C PRO A 408 -2.45 8.25 8.69
N GLY A 409 -1.61 8.10 7.66
CA GLY A 409 -1.81 7.13 6.57
C GLY A 409 -2.87 7.60 5.59
N VAL A 410 -3.16 6.77 4.59
CA VAL A 410 -4.13 7.09 3.52
C VAL A 410 -5.42 6.27 3.64
N THR A 411 -6.53 6.99 3.59
CA THR A 411 -7.90 6.50 3.47
C THR A 411 -8.66 7.45 2.52
N GLN A 412 -9.95 7.19 2.27
CA GLN A 412 -10.77 8.15 1.56
C GLN A 412 -11.17 9.29 2.51
N TYR A 413 -10.33 10.34 2.62
CA TYR A 413 -10.40 11.35 3.70
C TYR A 413 -11.76 12.05 3.83
N ASN A 414 -12.53 12.18 2.75
CA ASN A 414 -13.87 12.77 2.79
C ASN A 414 -14.98 11.81 3.28
N LYS A 415 -14.64 10.56 3.58
CA LYS A 415 -15.54 9.53 4.14
C LYS A 415 -15.01 9.01 5.48
N THR A 416 -13.78 8.52 5.49
CA THR A 416 -13.09 8.02 6.67
C THR A 416 -11.73 8.72 6.80
N HIS A 417 -11.48 9.39 7.92
CA HIS A 417 -10.21 10.05 8.23
C HIS A 417 -9.69 9.54 9.57
N LEU A 418 -8.50 8.94 9.59
CA LEU A 418 -7.94 8.36 10.81
C LEU A 418 -7.25 9.40 11.70
N TYR A 419 -7.28 9.19 13.02
CA TYR A 419 -6.44 9.92 13.98
C TYR A 419 -5.69 8.95 14.88
N GLN A 420 -4.51 9.36 15.36
CA GLN A 420 -3.67 8.57 16.24
C GLN A 420 -3.83 9.02 17.68
N THR A 421 -3.67 8.09 18.61
CA THR A 421 -3.64 8.35 20.05
C THR A 421 -2.29 7.92 20.61
N PHE A 422 -1.63 8.83 21.33
CA PHE A 422 -0.35 8.56 21.98
C PHE A 422 -0.44 8.73 23.49
N ASP A 423 0.20 7.84 24.24
CA ASP A 423 0.50 8.06 25.64
C ASP A 423 1.68 9.02 25.73
N VAL A 424 1.42 10.22 26.24
CA VAL A 424 2.43 11.28 26.40
C VAL A 424 2.59 11.68 27.86
N THR A 425 2.21 10.80 28.78
CA THR A 425 2.28 11.05 30.23
C THR A 425 3.68 11.49 30.64
N ASP A 426 4.70 10.79 30.17
CA ASP A 426 6.11 11.06 30.51
C ASP A 426 6.74 12.20 29.69
N TYR A 427 6.04 12.71 28.68
CA TYR A 427 6.53 13.84 27.88
C TYR A 427 6.19 15.19 28.54
N VAL A 428 5.15 15.24 29.37
CA VAL A 428 4.69 16.46 30.02
C VAL A 428 5.50 16.73 31.29
N GLN A 429 6.08 17.91 31.39
CA GLN A 429 6.84 18.36 32.56
C GLN A 429 6.08 19.40 33.38
N ILE A 430 6.52 19.64 34.60
CA ILE A 430 6.00 20.73 35.45
C ILE A 430 6.43 22.08 34.86
N GLY A 431 5.54 23.08 34.87
CA GLY A 431 5.82 24.40 34.34
C GLY A 431 5.56 24.49 32.84
N GLN A 432 6.42 25.19 32.10
CA GLN A 432 6.21 25.42 30.67
C GLN A 432 6.52 24.17 29.85
N ASN A 433 5.64 23.90 28.88
CA ASN A 433 5.71 22.81 27.92
C ASN A 433 5.50 23.36 26.53
N ALA A 434 6.00 22.67 25.50
CA ALA A 434 5.72 23.00 24.11
C ALA A 434 5.26 21.77 23.33
N ILE A 435 4.35 22.00 22.38
CA ILE A 435 4.00 21.05 21.32
C ILE A 435 4.48 21.66 20.01
N GLY A 436 5.14 20.86 19.18
CA GLY A 436 5.56 21.24 17.82
C GLY A 436 5.14 20.18 16.81
N ALA A 437 4.72 20.58 15.62
CA ALA A 437 4.42 19.67 14.52
C ALA A 437 5.05 20.12 13.20
N PHE A 438 5.57 19.17 12.42
CA PHE A 438 5.86 19.34 10.99
C PHE A 438 4.70 18.76 10.18
N LEU A 439 4.35 19.38 9.05
CA LEU A 439 3.44 18.82 8.06
C LEU A 439 4.11 18.70 6.70
N ALA A 440 3.69 17.71 5.90
CA ALA A 440 4.04 17.60 4.49
C ALA A 440 2.84 17.15 3.64
N GLU A 441 3.00 17.17 2.32
CA GLU A 441 1.87 17.04 1.39
C GLU A 441 1.13 15.71 1.48
N GLY A 442 1.87 14.62 1.74
CA GLY A 442 1.36 13.25 1.79
C GLY A 442 0.46 12.89 0.61
N TRP A 443 -0.52 12.03 0.84
CA TRP A 443 -1.57 11.71 -0.15
C TRP A 443 -2.65 12.79 -0.27
N TRP A 444 -2.67 13.81 0.62
CA TRP A 444 -3.68 14.87 0.60
C TRP A 444 -3.49 15.82 -0.58
N SER A 445 -2.26 16.33 -0.71
CA SER A 445 -1.91 17.42 -1.63
C SER A 445 -0.78 17.09 -2.61
N GLY A 446 -0.10 15.95 -2.42
CA GLY A 446 0.96 15.49 -3.30
C GLY A 446 0.49 14.75 -4.54
N GLY A 447 1.45 14.33 -5.35
CA GLY A 447 1.23 13.34 -6.40
C GLY A 447 0.95 11.97 -5.78
N ALA A 448 -0.17 11.34 -6.14
CA ALA A 448 -0.61 10.09 -5.54
C ALA A 448 -1.06 9.02 -6.55
N THR A 449 -0.90 9.26 -7.86
CA THR A 449 -1.30 8.35 -8.93
C THR A 449 -0.50 8.64 -10.22
N PHE A 450 -0.57 7.74 -11.20
CA PHE A 450 0.08 7.85 -12.51
C PHE A 450 -0.55 8.91 -13.42
N THR A 451 -1.63 9.53 -12.97
CA THR A 451 -2.35 10.60 -13.67
C THR A 451 -2.03 11.95 -13.03
N GLY A 452 -1.28 12.79 -13.74
CA GLY A 452 -0.85 14.09 -13.20
C GLY A 452 -2.02 15.04 -12.89
N GLU A 453 -3.12 14.97 -13.65
CA GLU A 453 -4.38 15.68 -13.36
C GLU A 453 -4.98 15.41 -11.96
N ASN A 454 -4.56 14.34 -11.29
CA ASN A 454 -4.96 13.95 -9.94
C ASN A 454 -3.92 14.30 -8.87
N TRP A 455 -2.89 15.09 -9.20
CA TRP A 455 -2.09 15.79 -8.18
C TRP A 455 -3.03 16.62 -7.30
N ASN A 456 -2.67 16.79 -6.03
CA ASN A 456 -3.47 17.50 -5.04
C ASN A 456 -4.92 16.97 -4.95
N PHE A 457 -5.04 15.65 -4.97
CA PHE A 457 -6.30 14.92 -5.17
C PHE A 457 -7.42 15.38 -4.23
N PHE A 458 -7.15 15.49 -2.92
CA PHE A 458 -8.15 15.85 -1.93
C PHE A 458 -8.25 17.36 -1.70
N GLY A 459 -7.10 18.03 -1.60
CA GLY A 459 -7.02 19.45 -1.37
C GLY A 459 -5.59 19.97 -1.45
N ASP A 460 -5.43 21.27 -1.30
CA ASP A 460 -4.14 21.94 -1.56
C ASP A 460 -3.48 22.57 -0.33
N ARG A 461 -4.11 22.43 0.83
CA ARG A 461 -3.61 22.99 2.09
C ARG A 461 -3.43 21.94 3.18
N GLN A 462 -2.21 21.85 3.72
CA GLN A 462 -1.95 21.00 4.87
C GLN A 462 -2.49 21.67 6.14
N SER A 463 -3.05 20.86 7.04
CA SER A 463 -3.51 21.34 8.34
C SER A 463 -3.46 20.25 9.40
N LEU A 464 -3.28 20.68 10.65
CA LEU A 464 -3.20 19.83 11.84
C LEU A 464 -4.50 19.94 12.64
N LEU A 465 -4.96 18.82 13.18
CA LEU A 465 -5.97 18.78 14.24
C LEU A 465 -5.39 17.98 15.41
N ALA A 466 -5.26 18.60 16.58
CA ALA A 466 -4.72 17.93 17.75
C ALA A 466 -5.43 18.34 19.05
N LYS A 467 -5.49 17.40 19.99
CA LYS A 467 -6.03 17.55 21.33
C LYS A 467 -5.17 16.78 22.32
N LEU A 468 -4.57 17.48 23.27
CA LEU A 468 -3.85 16.92 24.42
C LEU A 468 -4.74 17.04 25.66
N VAL A 469 -4.98 15.92 26.34
CA VAL A 469 -5.70 15.85 27.62
C VAL A 469 -4.72 15.41 28.70
N ILE A 470 -4.59 16.20 29.77
CA ILE A 470 -3.70 15.92 30.91
C ILE A 470 -4.56 15.77 32.16
N THR A 471 -4.56 14.59 32.77
CA THR A 471 -5.24 14.30 34.04
C THR A 471 -4.23 14.34 35.19
N TYR A 472 -4.57 15.06 36.25
CA TYR A 472 -3.75 15.20 37.46
C TYR A 472 -4.25 14.27 38.59
N LYS A 473 -3.42 14.07 39.63
CA LYS A 473 -3.74 13.22 40.79
C LYS A 473 -5.03 13.59 41.52
N ASP A 474 -5.45 14.86 41.49
CA ASP A 474 -6.68 15.35 42.10
C ASP A 474 -7.93 15.14 41.23
N GLY A 475 -7.77 14.57 40.03
CA GLY A 475 -8.82 14.33 39.05
C GLY A 475 -9.12 15.53 38.15
N HIS A 476 -8.46 16.68 38.33
CA HIS A 476 -8.59 17.80 37.39
C HIS A 476 -8.01 17.44 36.02
N GLU A 477 -8.58 18.00 34.95
CA GLU A 477 -8.06 17.86 33.59
C GLU A 477 -7.65 19.21 33.00
N LYS A 478 -6.52 19.23 32.30
CA LYS A 478 -6.13 20.33 31.42
C LYS A 478 -6.17 19.87 29.98
N VAL A 479 -6.89 20.60 29.14
CA VAL A 479 -7.02 20.32 27.71
C VAL A 479 -6.30 21.40 26.92
N ILE A 480 -5.48 20.98 25.95
CA ILE A 480 -4.79 21.84 24.99
C ILE A 480 -5.22 21.39 23.61
N VAL A 481 -5.68 22.30 22.77
CA VAL A 481 -6.17 22.00 21.41
C VAL A 481 -5.44 22.83 20.37
N THR A 482 -5.55 22.43 19.11
CA THR A 482 -5.17 23.27 17.97
C THR A 482 -6.08 24.49 17.88
N ASP A 483 -5.56 25.66 18.22
CA ASP A 483 -6.28 26.95 18.25
C ASP A 483 -5.40 28.07 17.66
N PRO A 484 -5.84 28.76 16.58
CA PRO A 484 -5.13 29.91 16.01
C PRO A 484 -4.72 30.99 17.01
N SER A 485 -5.44 31.15 18.13
CA SER A 485 -5.13 32.17 19.15
C SER A 485 -3.85 31.89 19.95
N THR A 486 -3.42 30.62 20.01
CA THR A 486 -2.27 30.17 20.81
C THR A 486 -1.18 29.51 19.97
N TRP A 487 -1.50 29.06 18.77
CA TRP A 487 -0.55 28.40 17.88
C TRP A 487 0.14 29.36 16.93
N GLN A 488 1.40 29.08 16.67
CA GLN A 488 2.26 29.80 15.74
C GLN A 488 2.62 28.87 14.58
N TYR A 489 2.90 29.48 13.43
CA TYR A 489 3.20 28.85 12.15
C TYR A 489 4.51 29.40 11.58
N CYS A 490 5.32 28.54 10.96
CA CYS A 490 6.52 28.90 10.21
C CYS A 490 6.58 28.13 8.89
N ASN A 491 7.02 28.81 7.82
CA ASN A 491 7.23 28.25 6.48
C ASN A 491 8.62 28.56 5.92
N ASN A 492 9.58 28.69 6.81
CA ASN A 492 10.99 28.89 6.52
C ASN A 492 11.88 27.87 7.26
N GLY A 493 11.37 26.66 7.47
CA GLY A 493 12.08 25.55 8.12
C GLY A 493 13.09 24.85 7.20
N PRO A 494 13.82 23.85 7.73
CA PRO A 494 14.87 23.13 7.02
C PRO A 494 14.33 22.16 5.96
N VAL A 495 13.13 21.60 6.14
CA VAL A 495 12.47 20.78 5.09
C VAL A 495 11.84 21.72 4.07
N LEU A 496 12.54 21.99 2.97
CA LEU A 496 12.05 22.87 1.91
C LEU A 496 10.90 22.24 1.12
N TYR A 497 10.94 20.92 0.93
CA TYR A 497 9.90 20.17 0.25
C TYR A 497 9.95 18.70 0.68
N GLY A 498 8.79 18.07 0.85
CA GLY A 498 8.69 16.64 1.15
C GLY A 498 7.53 16.02 0.38
N SER A 499 7.83 15.07 -0.49
CA SER A 499 6.88 14.41 -1.38
C SER A 499 7.14 12.92 -1.47
N LEU A 500 6.07 12.12 -1.46
CA LEU A 500 6.18 10.66 -1.60
C LEU A 500 6.75 10.23 -2.96
N PHE A 501 6.46 10.96 -4.05
CA PHE A 501 6.96 10.63 -5.39
C PHE A 501 8.25 11.37 -5.76
N GLN A 502 8.38 12.63 -5.35
CA GLN A 502 9.49 13.46 -5.81
C GLN A 502 10.75 13.28 -4.94
N GLY A 503 10.56 13.04 -3.64
CA GLY A 503 11.63 12.98 -2.63
C GLY A 503 11.56 14.14 -1.63
N GLU A 504 12.61 14.28 -0.83
CA GLU A 504 12.76 15.35 0.17
C GLU A 504 13.92 16.29 -0.17
N VAL A 505 13.68 17.60 -0.03
CA VAL A 505 14.71 18.64 -0.13
C VAL A 505 14.91 19.24 1.25
N TYR A 506 16.10 19.05 1.82
CA TYR A 506 16.48 19.48 3.16
C TYR A 506 17.63 20.49 3.11
N ASP A 507 17.49 21.59 3.83
CA ASP A 507 18.52 22.62 4.01
C ASP A 507 18.98 22.72 5.46
N ALA A 508 20.09 22.06 5.77
CA ALA A 508 20.61 21.98 7.13
C ALA A 508 21.22 23.29 7.63
N LEU A 509 21.48 24.26 6.74
CA LEU A 509 21.93 25.59 7.16
C LEU A 509 20.88 26.28 8.05
N LYS A 510 19.60 25.91 7.87
CA LYS A 510 18.47 26.44 8.64
C LYS A 510 18.26 25.78 10.00
N ASP A 511 18.98 24.69 10.30
CA ASP A 511 18.82 23.98 11.58
C ASP A 511 19.11 24.89 12.78
N SER A 512 20.15 25.73 12.66
CA SER A 512 20.57 26.61 13.75
C SER A 512 19.51 27.64 14.14
N GLU A 513 18.74 28.15 13.17
CA GLU A 513 17.63 29.07 13.43
C GLU A 513 16.41 28.37 14.05
N MET A 514 16.32 27.05 13.87
CA MET A 514 15.22 26.22 14.36
C MET A 514 15.62 25.39 15.59
N GLU A 515 16.80 25.57 16.15
CA GLU A 515 17.24 24.76 17.29
C GLU A 515 16.31 24.94 18.50
N GLY A 516 15.79 23.83 19.02
CA GLY A 516 14.88 23.83 20.15
C GLY A 516 13.49 24.41 19.86
N TRP A 517 13.10 24.65 18.61
CA TRP A 517 11.81 25.25 18.22
C TRP A 517 10.57 24.59 18.87
N ASN A 518 10.66 23.29 19.13
CA ASN A 518 9.66 22.42 19.75
C ASN A 518 9.83 22.30 21.29
N THR A 519 10.56 23.23 21.91
CA THR A 519 10.71 23.36 23.38
C THR A 519 10.10 24.67 23.86
N ALA A 520 9.80 24.75 25.16
CA ALA A 520 9.19 25.93 25.77
C ALA A 520 10.13 27.15 25.89
N LEU A 521 11.44 26.93 25.89
CA LEU A 521 12.45 27.99 26.03
C LEU A 521 12.72 28.73 24.71
N TYR A 522 12.28 28.16 23.59
CA TYR A 522 12.49 28.77 22.28
C TYR A 522 11.71 30.08 22.14
N THR A 523 12.42 31.12 21.70
CA THR A 523 11.86 32.43 21.40
C THR A 523 11.67 32.56 19.89
N PRO A 524 10.42 32.58 19.39
CA PRO A 524 10.15 32.69 17.97
C PRO A 524 10.69 33.98 17.37
N ASN A 525 11.41 33.86 16.26
CA ASN A 525 11.83 35.00 15.42
C ASN A 525 10.69 35.47 14.49
N GLU A 526 10.96 36.44 13.63
CA GLU A 526 9.99 37.02 12.69
C GLU A 526 9.43 36.04 11.63
N SER A 527 10.08 34.88 11.44
CA SER A 527 9.57 33.82 10.55
C SER A 527 8.36 33.08 11.14
N TRP A 528 8.14 33.21 12.46
CA TRP A 528 6.98 32.63 13.14
C TRP A 528 5.84 33.64 13.23
N LYS A 529 4.69 33.28 12.67
CA LYS A 529 3.46 34.10 12.64
C LYS A 529 2.33 33.36 13.35
N PRO A 530 1.21 33.99 13.70
CA PRO A 530 0.03 33.25 14.15
C PRO A 530 -0.41 32.21 13.12
N ALA A 531 -0.78 31.02 13.58
CA ALA A 531 -1.44 30.04 12.72
C ALA A 531 -2.84 30.54 12.34
N VAL A 532 -3.41 30.01 11.26
CA VAL A 532 -4.80 30.28 10.86
C VAL A 532 -5.62 29.01 10.83
N GLU A 533 -6.94 29.16 10.94
CA GLU A 533 -7.86 28.07 10.68
C GLU A 533 -7.91 27.78 9.17
N VAL A 534 -7.76 26.51 8.79
CA VAL A 534 -7.76 26.05 7.41
C VAL A 534 -9.11 25.42 7.10
N ALA A 535 -9.96 26.19 6.43
CA ALA A 535 -11.27 25.73 5.98
C ALA A 535 -11.15 24.66 4.90
N LEU A 536 -12.22 23.87 4.72
CA LEU A 536 -12.37 23.00 3.54
C LEU A 536 -12.80 23.82 2.31
N ASN A 537 -13.71 24.78 2.52
CA ASN A 537 -14.21 25.63 1.46
C ASN A 537 -13.07 26.39 0.77
N GLY A 538 -12.99 26.30 -0.55
CA GLY A 538 -11.92 26.92 -1.34
C GLY A 538 -10.58 26.17 -1.33
N HIS A 539 -10.44 25.04 -0.63
CA HIS A 539 -9.18 24.29 -0.49
C HIS A 539 -9.29 22.79 -0.78
N ILE A 540 -10.49 22.29 -1.12
CA ILE A 540 -10.70 20.92 -1.57
C ILE A 540 -10.99 20.85 -3.06
N SER A 541 -10.63 19.72 -3.67
CA SER A 541 -10.91 19.47 -5.09
C SER A 541 -12.40 19.25 -5.32
N THR A 542 -12.96 19.95 -6.30
CA THR A 542 -14.30 19.72 -6.85
C THR A 542 -14.28 18.86 -8.12
N SER A 543 -13.08 18.45 -8.55
CA SER A 543 -12.88 17.58 -9.69
C SER A 543 -13.22 16.12 -9.34
N GLY A 544 -14.01 15.48 -10.20
CA GLY A 544 -14.42 14.09 -10.11
C GLY A 544 -15.26 13.71 -11.34
N ASN A 545 -15.51 12.42 -11.51
CA ASN A 545 -16.37 11.85 -12.54
C ASN A 545 -16.87 10.45 -12.10
N PRO A 546 -17.78 9.78 -12.84
CA PRO A 546 -18.30 8.46 -12.43
C PRO A 546 -17.26 7.35 -12.21
N ASN A 547 -16.05 7.48 -12.77
CA ASN A 547 -14.94 6.55 -12.56
C ASN A 547 -13.95 7.03 -11.49
N MET A 548 -13.74 8.35 -11.35
CA MET A 548 -12.90 8.96 -10.31
C MET A 548 -13.76 9.72 -9.29
N PRO A 549 -13.86 9.27 -8.02
CA PRO A 549 -14.81 9.82 -7.06
C PRO A 549 -14.63 11.33 -6.85
N TRP A 550 -15.75 12.02 -6.66
CA TRP A 550 -15.74 13.38 -6.12
C TRP A 550 -15.34 13.36 -4.64
N VAL A 551 -14.52 14.34 -4.26
CA VAL A 551 -13.96 14.48 -2.89
C VAL A 551 -14.31 15.83 -2.26
N ASP A 552 -15.39 16.46 -2.72
CA ASP A 552 -15.87 17.78 -2.30
C ASP A 552 -16.91 17.74 -1.16
N ASP A 553 -17.39 16.55 -0.79
CA ASP A 553 -18.35 16.36 0.30
C ASP A 553 -17.71 15.76 1.56
N TYR A 554 -17.58 16.58 2.61
CA TYR A 554 -17.15 16.23 3.97
C TYR A 554 -18.29 16.38 4.99
N SER A 555 -19.55 16.47 4.57
CA SER A 555 -20.67 16.72 5.50
C SER A 555 -20.91 15.55 6.49
N ASN A 556 -20.58 14.33 6.07
CA ASN A 556 -20.83 13.09 6.83
C ASN A 556 -19.57 12.24 7.04
N TYR A 557 -18.38 12.84 6.89
CA TYR A 557 -17.11 12.13 7.09
C TYR A 557 -16.91 11.79 8.56
N LYS A 558 -16.20 10.70 8.85
CA LYS A 558 -15.91 10.23 10.21
C LYS A 558 -14.44 10.38 10.55
N LEU A 559 -14.16 10.92 11.74
CA LEU A 559 -12.85 10.85 12.38
C LEU A 559 -12.80 9.59 13.24
N VAL A 560 -11.95 8.64 12.89
CA VAL A 560 -11.91 7.30 13.50
C VAL A 560 -10.52 7.03 14.08
N GLY A 561 -10.47 6.49 15.30
CA GLY A 561 -9.23 6.09 15.93
C GLY A 561 -8.47 5.07 15.09
N GLN A 562 -7.16 5.29 14.92
CA GLN A 562 -6.27 4.42 14.17
C GLN A 562 -6.38 2.98 14.68
N PHE A 563 -6.65 2.05 13.75
CA PHE A 563 -6.63 0.61 14.03
C PHE A 563 -5.77 -0.13 13.01
N GLY A 564 -5.22 -1.27 13.44
CA GLY A 564 -4.26 -2.03 12.65
C GLY A 564 -2.91 -1.34 12.50
N GLN A 565 -2.03 -2.00 11.76
CA GLN A 565 -0.63 -1.61 11.66
C GLN A 565 -0.46 -0.30 10.87
N THR A 566 0.37 0.57 11.43
CA THR A 566 0.91 1.81 10.85
C THR A 566 2.22 1.53 10.13
N VAL A 567 2.76 2.50 9.40
CA VAL A 567 4.08 2.37 8.76
C VAL A 567 5.17 2.60 9.80
N LYS A 568 6.08 1.64 9.98
CA LYS A 568 7.20 1.72 10.92
C LYS A 568 8.52 1.32 10.27
N ALA A 569 9.62 1.71 10.88
CA ALA A 569 10.92 1.10 10.60
C ALA A 569 10.92 -0.35 11.13
N VAL A 570 11.16 -1.32 10.26
CA VAL A 570 11.09 -2.76 10.59
C VAL A 570 12.43 -3.48 10.39
N ASN A 571 13.35 -2.88 9.65
CA ASN A 571 14.69 -3.42 9.43
C ASN A 571 15.66 -2.29 9.02
N GLU A 572 16.96 -2.57 9.08
CA GLU A 572 18.04 -1.69 8.61
C GLU A 572 18.96 -2.49 7.68
N LEU A 573 19.27 -1.93 6.51
CA LEU A 573 20.26 -2.47 5.59
C LEU A 573 21.47 -1.54 5.53
N THR A 574 22.67 -2.11 5.54
CA THR A 574 23.91 -1.39 5.27
C THR A 574 24.33 -1.67 3.83
N ALA A 575 24.83 -0.66 3.12
CA ALA A 575 25.36 -0.86 1.79
C ALA A 575 26.46 -1.93 1.80
N ILE A 576 26.46 -2.82 0.82
CA ILE A 576 27.42 -3.92 0.73
C ILE A 576 28.60 -3.61 -0.20
N SER A 577 28.43 -2.61 -1.09
CA SER A 577 29.48 -2.14 -1.99
C SER A 577 29.18 -0.72 -2.47
N VAL A 578 30.22 -0.09 -3.01
CA VAL A 578 30.15 1.18 -3.74
C VAL A 578 31.02 1.11 -4.98
N GLU A 579 30.53 1.66 -6.08
CA GLU A 579 31.26 1.81 -7.35
C GLU A 579 31.26 3.28 -7.77
N GLU A 580 32.41 3.80 -8.20
CA GLU A 580 32.47 5.06 -8.94
C GLU A 580 32.22 4.76 -10.42
N VAL A 581 30.96 4.83 -10.84
CA VAL A 581 30.53 4.41 -12.19
C VAL A 581 30.87 5.45 -13.26
N ARG A 582 31.01 6.71 -12.85
CA ARG A 582 31.52 7.85 -13.61
C ARG A 582 32.25 8.78 -12.63
N PRO A 583 33.14 9.68 -13.08
CA PRO A 583 33.84 10.59 -12.18
C PRO A 583 32.86 11.31 -11.23
N LYS A 584 33.04 11.10 -9.91
CA LYS A 584 32.21 11.64 -8.82
C LYS A 584 30.74 11.20 -8.79
N VAL A 585 30.42 10.09 -9.47
CA VAL A 585 29.11 9.44 -9.41
C VAL A 585 29.27 8.09 -8.72
N PHE A 586 28.82 8.02 -7.47
CA PHE A 586 29.00 6.84 -6.63
C PHE A 586 27.67 6.09 -6.49
N VAL A 587 27.63 4.82 -6.90
CA VAL A 587 26.45 3.97 -6.80
C VAL A 587 26.69 2.91 -5.73
N TYR A 588 25.85 2.90 -4.71
CA TYR A 588 25.89 1.92 -3.62
C TYR A 588 24.86 0.83 -3.89
N ASP A 589 25.24 -0.42 -3.65
CA ASP A 589 24.34 -1.57 -3.67
C ASP A 589 23.92 -1.91 -2.22
N MET A 590 22.61 -1.90 -1.95
CA MET A 590 22.07 -2.33 -0.66
C MET A 590 21.94 -3.85 -0.53
N GLY A 591 22.24 -4.60 -1.60
CA GLY A 591 22.15 -6.06 -1.69
C GLY A 591 20.73 -6.62 -1.83
N GLN A 592 19.72 -5.77 -1.64
CA GLN A 592 18.30 -6.12 -1.59
C GLN A 592 17.47 -4.95 -2.11
N ASN A 593 16.52 -5.21 -3.00
CA ASN A 593 15.50 -4.23 -3.36
C ASN A 593 14.55 -4.04 -2.17
N MET A 594 14.67 -2.91 -1.50
CA MET A 594 13.97 -2.55 -0.26
C MET A 594 13.03 -1.37 -0.49
N VAL A 595 12.21 -1.06 0.52
CA VAL A 595 11.35 0.12 0.52
C VAL A 595 11.59 0.90 1.80
N GLY A 596 11.86 2.19 1.69
CA GLY A 596 12.09 3.02 2.85
C GLY A 596 12.88 4.30 2.55
N VAL A 597 13.71 4.71 3.50
CA VAL A 597 14.46 5.98 3.46
C VAL A 597 15.95 5.75 3.74
N PRO A 598 16.86 6.58 3.21
CA PRO A 598 18.26 6.51 3.60
C PRO A 598 18.48 6.94 5.05
N GLN A 599 19.56 6.45 5.64
CA GLN A 599 20.20 7.02 6.82
C GLN A 599 21.71 7.11 6.55
N ILE A 600 22.16 8.27 6.10
CA ILE A 600 23.54 8.46 5.60
C ILE A 600 24.32 9.38 6.53
N GLN A 601 25.46 8.92 7.04
CA GLN A 601 26.34 9.76 7.86
C GLN A 601 27.31 10.54 6.98
N LEU A 602 27.39 11.85 7.21
CA LEU A 602 28.33 12.76 6.56
C LEU A 602 29.32 13.29 7.59
N SER A 603 30.56 13.52 7.15
CA SER A 603 31.61 14.08 8.00
C SER A 603 32.48 15.07 7.22
N GLY A 604 32.53 16.31 7.71
CA GLY A 604 33.45 17.33 7.20
C GLY A 604 33.06 17.94 5.86
N MET A 605 31.78 17.85 5.46
CA MET A 605 31.31 18.52 4.24
C MET A 605 31.43 20.05 4.38
N LYS A 606 31.68 20.74 3.26
CA LYS A 606 31.67 22.20 3.25
C LYS A 606 30.23 22.70 3.40
N PRO A 607 29.94 23.66 4.31
CA PRO A 607 28.61 24.24 4.41
C PRO A 607 28.10 24.77 3.06
N GLY A 608 26.84 24.49 2.76
CA GLY A 608 26.20 24.83 1.48
C GLY A 608 26.45 23.84 0.35
N THR A 609 27.25 22.78 0.55
CA THR A 609 27.38 21.71 -0.45
C THR A 609 26.05 20.99 -0.60
N LYS A 610 25.59 20.87 -1.85
CA LYS A 610 24.38 20.15 -2.25
C LYS A 610 24.72 18.71 -2.59
N ILE A 611 24.23 17.78 -1.78
CA ILE A 611 24.30 16.34 -2.00
C ILE A 611 22.98 15.91 -2.65
N CYS A 612 23.07 15.10 -3.70
CA CYS A 612 21.93 14.60 -4.45
C CYS A 612 21.92 13.08 -4.41
N LEU A 613 20.80 12.51 -3.99
CA LEU A 613 20.55 11.08 -3.88
C LEU A 613 19.48 10.67 -4.90
N ARG A 614 19.77 9.68 -5.76
CA ARG A 614 18.78 9.10 -6.68
C ARG A 614 18.65 7.60 -6.41
N TYR A 615 17.43 7.08 -6.52
CA TYR A 615 17.09 5.73 -6.10
C TYR A 615 16.59 4.88 -7.25
N ALA A 616 17.15 3.68 -7.42
CA ALA A 616 16.76 2.75 -8.47
C ALA A 616 16.68 1.30 -7.99
N GLU A 617 15.81 0.53 -8.63
CA GLU A 617 15.72 -0.92 -8.39
C GLU A 617 16.85 -1.70 -9.07
N VAL A 618 17.34 -1.20 -10.21
CA VAL A 618 18.33 -1.87 -11.09
C VAL A 618 19.32 -0.89 -11.70
N LYS A 619 20.46 -1.42 -12.18
CA LYS A 619 21.47 -0.70 -12.98
C LYS A 619 21.36 -1.12 -14.45
N TYR A 620 21.84 -0.30 -15.38
CA TYR A 620 21.99 -0.73 -16.77
C TYR A 620 23.02 -1.87 -16.87
N PRO A 621 22.67 -2.98 -17.53
CA PRO A 621 23.55 -4.13 -17.68
C PRO A 621 24.63 -3.88 -18.75
N ASP A 622 25.66 -4.71 -18.73
CA ASP A 622 26.69 -4.75 -19.77
C ASP A 622 26.16 -5.44 -21.03
N LEU A 623 25.37 -4.70 -21.83
CA LEU A 623 24.84 -5.12 -23.13
C LEU A 623 25.08 -4.02 -24.17
N PRO A 624 25.23 -4.37 -25.47
CA PRO A 624 25.50 -3.39 -26.53
C PRO A 624 24.48 -2.25 -26.62
N GLU A 625 23.20 -2.51 -26.30
CA GLU A 625 22.14 -1.49 -26.26
C GLU A 625 22.42 -0.37 -25.25
N TYR A 626 23.24 -0.62 -24.22
CA TYR A 626 23.46 0.28 -23.10
C TYR A 626 24.89 0.80 -22.96
N GLU A 627 25.76 0.66 -23.98
CA GLU A 627 27.21 1.00 -23.93
C GLU A 627 27.53 2.35 -23.24
N GLY A 628 26.73 3.39 -23.46
CA GLY A 628 26.89 4.71 -22.83
C GLY A 628 26.44 4.82 -21.36
N SER A 629 25.63 3.88 -20.90
CA SER A 629 24.94 3.90 -19.60
C SER A 629 25.31 2.73 -18.69
N ILE A 630 26.15 1.77 -19.13
CA ILE A 630 26.56 0.61 -18.34
C ILE A 630 27.00 1.03 -16.92
N GLY A 631 26.43 0.35 -15.91
CA GLY A 631 26.71 0.58 -14.50
C GLY A 631 25.94 1.75 -13.87
N MET A 632 25.39 2.67 -14.66
CA MET A 632 24.50 3.72 -14.15
C MET A 632 23.18 3.12 -13.66
N ILE A 633 22.50 3.83 -12.75
CA ILE A 633 21.13 3.47 -12.33
C ILE A 633 20.13 3.68 -13.47
N MET A 634 19.11 2.81 -13.57
CA MET A 634 18.02 2.91 -14.57
C MET A 634 16.77 3.49 -13.90
N LEU A 635 16.21 4.57 -14.46
CA LEU A 635 15.11 5.35 -13.86
C LEU A 635 13.88 5.47 -14.78
N GLU A 636 13.90 4.88 -15.96
CA GLU A 636 12.79 4.93 -16.89
C GLU A 636 11.55 4.24 -16.31
N ASN A 637 11.74 3.22 -15.46
CA ASN A 637 10.65 2.47 -14.83
C ASN A 637 10.00 3.16 -13.62
N ILE A 638 10.62 4.22 -13.06
CA ILE A 638 9.96 5.07 -12.05
C ILE A 638 9.01 6.09 -12.69
N ARG A 639 9.08 6.24 -14.02
CA ARG A 639 8.21 7.07 -14.86
C ARG A 639 8.20 8.52 -14.36
N ALA A 640 7.03 9.13 -14.10
CA ALA A 640 6.97 10.54 -13.69
C ALA A 640 7.34 10.82 -12.23
N ALA A 641 7.68 9.80 -11.42
CA ALA A 641 8.28 10.03 -10.11
C ALA A 641 9.71 10.54 -10.29
N MET A 642 10.17 11.43 -9.42
CA MET A 642 11.56 11.89 -9.47
C MET A 642 12.48 11.02 -8.62
N ALA A 643 11.96 10.44 -7.52
CA ALA A 643 12.70 9.58 -6.59
C ALA A 643 14.11 10.14 -6.29
N GLN A 644 14.16 11.40 -5.84
CA GLN A 644 15.40 12.13 -5.61
C GLN A 644 15.35 12.95 -4.33
N ASP A 645 16.31 12.72 -3.45
CA ASP A 645 16.51 13.56 -2.27
C ASP A 645 17.66 14.54 -2.48
N ILE A 646 17.51 15.75 -1.96
CA ILE A 646 18.54 16.79 -1.95
C ILE A 646 18.81 17.18 -0.52
N TYR A 647 20.08 17.15 -0.12
CA TYR A 647 20.51 17.60 1.20
C TYR A 647 21.58 18.70 1.06
N ILE A 648 21.32 19.87 1.63
CA ILE A 648 22.26 20.99 1.69
C ILE A 648 22.93 20.97 3.07
N THR A 649 24.24 20.78 3.06
CA THR A 649 25.03 20.52 4.27
C THR A 649 25.26 21.79 5.09
N ARG A 650 25.31 21.65 6.43
CA ARG A 650 25.73 22.73 7.35
C ARG A 650 27.20 22.65 7.76
N GLY A 651 27.86 21.53 7.44
CA GLY A 651 29.23 21.20 7.83
C GLY A 651 29.33 20.51 9.18
N GLY A 652 30.50 19.90 9.41
CA GLY A 652 30.74 19.07 10.60
C GLY A 652 30.21 17.63 10.43
N ARG A 653 29.60 17.08 11.48
CA ARG A 653 28.94 15.75 11.44
C ARG A 653 27.44 15.90 11.28
N GLU A 654 26.90 15.22 10.29
CA GLU A 654 25.50 15.35 9.88
C GLU A 654 24.92 13.98 9.50
N THR A 655 23.60 13.87 9.47
CA THR A 655 22.91 12.65 9.04
C THR A 655 21.76 13.02 8.11
N ILE A 656 21.77 12.45 6.90
CA ILE A 656 20.62 12.51 5.99
C ILE A 656 19.65 11.43 6.43
N HIS A 657 18.43 11.82 6.83
CA HIS A 657 17.36 10.91 7.26
C HIS A 657 16.00 11.54 6.98
N PRO A 658 15.48 11.45 5.75
CA PRO A 658 14.24 12.12 5.40
C PRO A 658 13.04 11.50 6.11
N ARG A 659 12.00 12.32 6.33
CA ARG A 659 10.82 11.96 7.14
C ARG A 659 9.51 12.02 6.36
N PHE A 660 9.51 12.69 5.20
CA PHE A 660 8.31 12.99 4.42
C PHE A 660 8.35 12.42 2.99
N THR A 661 9.14 11.36 2.78
CA THR A 661 9.21 10.59 1.54
C THR A 661 9.56 9.13 1.81
N TYR A 662 9.42 8.28 0.81
CA TYR A 662 10.03 6.94 0.76
C TYR A 662 10.27 6.53 -0.70
N HIS A 663 11.19 5.58 -0.87
CA HIS A 663 11.61 5.08 -2.18
C HIS A 663 11.62 3.54 -2.19
N GLY A 664 11.33 2.93 -3.33
CA GLY A 664 11.59 1.51 -3.59
C GLY A 664 12.89 1.36 -4.38
N TYR A 665 13.92 0.75 -3.80
CA TYR A 665 15.26 0.74 -4.41
C TYR A 665 16.15 -0.38 -3.87
N ARG A 666 17.10 -0.79 -4.71
CA ARG A 666 18.29 -1.55 -4.32
C ARG A 666 19.54 -0.69 -4.38
N PHE A 667 19.58 0.26 -5.32
CA PHE A 667 20.73 1.10 -5.59
C PHE A 667 20.45 2.54 -5.21
N VAL A 668 21.41 3.17 -4.53
CA VAL A 668 21.40 4.61 -4.28
C VAL A 668 22.62 5.24 -4.95
N GLU A 669 22.37 6.19 -5.85
CA GLU A 669 23.41 7.03 -6.43
C GLU A 669 23.60 8.27 -5.55
N ILE A 670 24.85 8.58 -5.20
CA ILE A 670 25.24 9.77 -4.44
C ILE A 670 26.15 10.64 -5.32
N THR A 671 25.72 11.88 -5.55
CA THR A 671 26.51 12.93 -6.23
C THR A 671 26.62 14.18 -5.37
N GLY A 672 27.62 15.03 -5.65
CA GLY A 672 27.93 16.23 -4.85
C GLY A 672 29.01 16.01 -3.78
N ILE A 673 29.71 14.87 -3.83
CA ILE A 673 30.85 14.52 -2.98
C ILE A 673 32.08 14.22 -3.86
N ASP A 674 33.29 14.43 -3.33
CA ASP A 674 34.55 14.25 -4.07
C ASP A 674 35.11 12.82 -4.03
N ALA A 675 34.68 12.02 -3.06
CA ALA A 675 35.11 10.65 -2.83
C ALA A 675 33.94 9.84 -2.24
N PRO A 676 33.90 8.50 -2.41
CA PRO A 676 32.83 7.70 -1.84
C PRO A 676 32.89 7.73 -0.31
N LEU A 677 31.71 7.70 0.30
CA LEU A 677 31.54 7.40 1.72
C LEU A 677 31.87 5.93 1.97
N ALA A 678 32.30 5.61 3.19
CA ALA A 678 32.40 4.22 3.62
C ALA A 678 31.01 3.56 3.57
N THR A 679 30.96 2.28 3.20
CA THR A 679 29.71 1.52 3.08
C THR A 679 28.89 1.52 4.37
N GLU A 680 29.56 1.50 5.53
CA GLU A 680 28.93 1.51 6.85
C GLU A 680 28.21 2.83 7.16
N ALA A 681 28.59 3.90 6.47
CA ALA A 681 27.96 5.22 6.59
C ALA A 681 26.71 5.35 5.73
N VAL A 682 26.44 4.40 4.82
CA VAL A 682 25.28 4.42 3.92
C VAL A 682 24.33 3.29 4.30
N LYS A 683 23.24 3.65 4.97
CA LYS A 683 22.21 2.71 5.42
C LYS A 683 20.86 3.03 4.79
N GLY A 684 20.01 2.01 4.70
CA GLY A 684 18.61 2.12 4.33
C GLY A 684 17.73 1.63 5.48
N ILE A 685 16.79 2.46 5.92
CA ILE A 685 15.79 2.12 6.93
C ILE A 685 14.57 1.56 6.21
N VAL A 686 14.32 0.26 6.38
CA VAL A 686 13.21 -0.45 5.72
C VAL A 686 11.91 -0.09 6.43
N LEU A 687 10.93 0.39 5.67
CA LEU A 687 9.62 0.79 6.17
C LEU A 687 8.54 -0.21 5.76
N SER A 688 7.65 -0.57 6.68
CA SER A 688 6.50 -1.44 6.40
C SER A 688 5.38 -1.30 7.42
N SER A 689 4.16 -1.65 7.02
CA SER A 689 3.03 -1.97 7.90
C SER A 689 3.00 -3.46 8.29
N ILE A 690 3.83 -4.32 7.69
CA ILE A 690 4.11 -5.65 8.23
C ILE A 690 5.27 -5.51 9.21
N HIS A 691 4.95 -5.44 10.51
CA HIS A 691 5.98 -5.30 11.56
C HIS A 691 6.72 -6.60 11.83
N ASN A 692 6.03 -7.74 11.69
CA ASN A 692 6.58 -9.08 11.86
C ASN A 692 5.87 -10.05 10.93
N PHE A 693 6.59 -11.05 10.43
CA PHE A 693 5.97 -12.20 9.75
C PHE A 693 5.43 -13.19 10.78
N ALA A 694 4.27 -13.75 10.48
CA ALA A 694 3.64 -14.83 11.23
C ALA A 694 4.04 -16.20 10.67
N SER A 695 5.13 -16.29 9.91
CA SER A 695 5.34 -17.42 9.02
C SER A 695 6.81 -17.68 8.70
N SER A 696 7.15 -18.94 8.42
CA SER A 696 8.45 -19.37 7.91
C SER A 696 8.31 -20.55 6.96
N TYR A 697 9.17 -20.61 5.95
CA TYR A 697 9.24 -21.69 4.98
C TYR A 697 10.70 -21.94 4.57
N GLU A 698 11.13 -23.20 4.62
CA GLU A 698 12.47 -23.63 4.26
C GLU A 698 12.42 -25.00 3.57
N THR A 699 13.25 -25.17 2.54
CA THR A 699 13.35 -26.42 1.77
C THR A 699 14.80 -26.78 1.48
N SER A 700 15.03 -27.99 0.99
CA SER A 700 16.32 -28.39 0.42
C SER A 700 16.70 -27.67 -0.88
N ASN A 701 15.76 -26.99 -1.56
CA ASN A 701 16.03 -26.27 -2.81
C ASN A 701 16.31 -24.79 -2.52
N THR A 702 17.56 -24.38 -2.68
CA THR A 702 18.02 -23.02 -2.33
C THR A 702 17.37 -21.92 -3.20
N LEU A 703 17.02 -22.22 -4.46
CA LEU A 703 16.33 -21.28 -5.33
C LEU A 703 14.88 -21.05 -4.89
N VAL A 704 14.18 -22.11 -4.45
CA VAL A 704 12.83 -21.98 -3.87
C VAL A 704 12.88 -21.20 -2.55
N ASN A 705 13.91 -21.40 -1.73
CA ASN A 705 14.12 -20.59 -0.52
C ASN A 705 14.38 -19.12 -0.86
N LYS A 706 15.09 -18.82 -1.95
CA LYS A 706 15.29 -17.46 -2.44
C LYS A 706 13.98 -16.86 -2.98
N LEU A 707 13.16 -17.63 -3.69
CA LEU A 707 11.82 -17.22 -4.11
C LEU A 707 10.95 -16.85 -2.90
N TRP A 708 10.95 -17.68 -1.84
CA TRP A 708 10.25 -17.37 -0.59
C TRP A 708 10.70 -16.03 0.01
N LYS A 709 12.02 -15.80 0.10
CA LYS A 709 12.57 -14.53 0.56
C LYS A 709 12.09 -13.36 -0.32
N ASN A 710 12.09 -13.53 -1.64
CA ASN A 710 11.62 -12.50 -2.57
C ASN A 710 10.12 -12.19 -2.35
N ILE A 711 9.28 -13.18 -2.07
CA ILE A 711 7.86 -12.98 -1.68
C ILE A 711 7.77 -12.14 -0.40
N THR A 712 8.55 -12.48 0.64
CA THR A 712 8.53 -11.73 1.91
C THR A 712 8.97 -10.28 1.72
N TRP A 713 10.04 -10.03 0.97
CA TRP A 713 10.51 -8.67 0.69
C TRP A 713 9.51 -7.85 -0.12
N SER A 714 8.87 -8.45 -1.13
CA SER A 714 7.80 -7.77 -1.88
C SER A 714 6.56 -7.48 -1.05
N SER A 715 6.26 -8.34 -0.07
CA SER A 715 5.17 -8.13 0.88
C SER A 715 5.49 -6.97 1.83
N SER A 716 6.68 -6.97 2.44
CA SER A 716 7.12 -5.86 3.30
C SER A 716 7.13 -4.53 2.55
N GLY A 717 7.62 -4.53 1.31
CA GLY A 717 7.75 -3.31 0.52
C GLY A 717 6.43 -2.69 0.06
N ASN A 718 5.40 -3.51 -0.14
CA ASN A 718 4.12 -3.06 -0.70
C ASN A 718 2.98 -2.99 0.33
N PHE A 719 3.21 -3.38 1.56
CA PHE A 719 2.26 -3.15 2.65
C PHE A 719 2.68 -1.86 3.37
N LEU A 720 2.40 -0.72 2.76
CA LEU A 720 2.76 0.61 3.27
C LEU A 720 1.52 1.48 3.32
N SER A 721 0.88 1.53 4.49
CA SER A 721 -0.46 2.12 4.72
C SER A 721 -1.61 1.38 4.02
N ILE A 722 -1.43 1.02 2.74
CA ILE A 722 -2.34 0.24 1.87
C ILE A 722 -1.54 -0.83 1.11
N PRO A 723 -2.16 -1.91 0.60
CA PRO A 723 -1.48 -2.93 -0.21
C PRO A 723 -1.24 -2.39 -1.62
N THR A 724 -0.07 -1.78 -1.85
CA THR A 724 0.28 -1.14 -3.13
C THR A 724 0.66 -2.16 -4.19
N ASP A 725 0.41 -1.85 -5.48
CA ASP A 725 1.00 -2.61 -6.58
C ASP A 725 2.53 -2.61 -6.50
N CYS A 726 3.14 -1.44 -6.49
CA CYS A 726 4.58 -1.28 -6.47
C CYS A 726 5.00 -0.06 -5.61
N PRO A 727 6.23 -0.02 -5.07
CA PRO A 727 6.61 1.01 -4.10
C PRO A 727 7.48 2.16 -4.65
N GLN A 728 7.89 2.11 -5.92
CA GLN A 728 8.94 2.97 -6.49
C GLN A 728 8.41 4.04 -7.45
N ARG A 729 7.55 3.69 -8.41
CA ARG A 729 7.11 4.61 -9.49
C ARG A 729 5.99 5.55 -9.02
N ASN A 730 5.54 6.43 -9.90
CA ASN A 730 4.37 7.30 -9.72
C ASN A 730 3.03 6.53 -9.73
N GLU A 731 2.91 5.47 -8.93
CA GLU A 731 1.69 4.66 -8.83
C GLU A 731 1.41 4.41 -7.36
N ARG A 732 1.97 3.33 -6.78
CA ARG A 732 1.87 3.03 -5.35
C ARG A 732 0.41 3.02 -4.88
N LEU A 733 -0.44 2.42 -5.71
CA LEU A 733 -1.89 2.42 -5.58
C LEU A 733 -2.37 1.09 -5.04
N GLY A 734 -3.43 1.13 -4.24
CA GLY A 734 -4.09 -0.07 -3.74
C GLY A 734 -4.92 -0.76 -4.82
N TRP A 735 -4.26 -1.40 -5.78
CA TRP A 735 -4.91 -2.12 -6.88
C TRP A 735 -5.59 -3.40 -6.38
N ALA A 736 -6.88 -3.51 -6.67
CA ALA A 736 -7.76 -4.52 -6.11
C ALA A 736 -7.45 -5.94 -6.62
N GLY A 737 -7.12 -6.10 -7.91
CA GLY A 737 -6.81 -7.40 -8.52
C GLY A 737 -5.55 -8.03 -7.93
N ASP A 738 -4.53 -7.21 -7.69
CA ASP A 738 -3.26 -7.60 -7.10
C ASP A 738 -3.46 -8.19 -5.70
N ILE A 739 -4.16 -7.46 -4.82
CA ILE A 739 -4.44 -7.97 -3.48
C ILE A 739 -5.50 -9.08 -3.50
N SER A 740 -6.41 -9.13 -4.49
CA SER A 740 -7.34 -10.25 -4.66
C SER A 740 -6.56 -11.56 -4.82
N VAL A 741 -5.64 -11.63 -5.78
CA VAL A 741 -4.82 -12.84 -6.03
C VAL A 741 -3.83 -13.14 -4.91
N PHE A 742 -3.34 -12.11 -4.22
CA PHE A 742 -2.30 -12.26 -3.20
C PHE A 742 -2.84 -12.44 -1.77
N SER A 743 -4.09 -12.07 -1.49
CA SER A 743 -4.68 -12.04 -0.14
C SER A 743 -4.54 -13.37 0.62
N ARG A 744 -4.71 -14.51 -0.07
CA ARG A 744 -4.49 -15.83 0.53
C ARG A 744 -3.05 -16.03 0.98
N THR A 745 -2.07 -15.58 0.20
CA THR A 745 -0.65 -15.62 0.60
C THR A 745 -0.38 -14.64 1.74
N ALA A 746 -0.85 -13.39 1.62
CA ALA A 746 -0.65 -12.34 2.62
C ALA A 746 -1.14 -12.75 4.03
N THR A 747 -2.31 -13.39 4.09
CA THR A 747 -2.94 -13.84 5.35
C THR A 747 -2.20 -14.99 6.03
N TYR A 748 -1.42 -15.80 5.29
CA TYR A 748 -0.47 -16.75 5.88
C TYR A 748 0.86 -16.09 6.26
N LEU A 749 1.32 -15.09 5.50
CA LEU A 749 2.59 -14.42 5.73
C LEU A 749 2.63 -13.63 7.04
N ALA A 750 1.59 -12.86 7.34
CA ALA A 750 1.58 -11.94 8.47
C ALA A 750 0.16 -11.75 9.04
N ASP A 751 0.07 -11.21 10.26
CA ASP A 751 -1.19 -10.77 10.86
C ASP A 751 -1.65 -9.44 10.22
N VAL A 752 -2.33 -9.54 9.09
CA VAL A 752 -2.79 -8.42 8.26
C VAL A 752 -4.30 -8.17 8.36
N SER A 753 -4.98 -8.77 9.34
CA SER A 753 -6.45 -8.68 9.50
C SER A 753 -6.95 -7.23 9.53
N GLN A 754 -6.40 -6.41 10.44
CA GLN A 754 -6.82 -5.01 10.59
C GLN A 754 -6.32 -4.13 9.43
N PHE A 755 -5.17 -4.45 8.85
CA PHE A 755 -4.65 -3.77 7.65
C PHE A 755 -5.60 -3.96 6.45
N LEU A 756 -6.01 -5.19 6.17
CA LEU A 756 -6.94 -5.49 5.08
C LEU A 756 -8.35 -4.97 5.38
N ARG A 757 -8.79 -4.98 6.64
CA ARG A 757 -10.06 -4.33 7.03
C ARG A 757 -10.08 -2.85 6.66
N ARG A 758 -8.99 -2.11 6.91
CA ARG A 758 -8.87 -0.68 6.51
C ARG A 758 -8.88 -0.50 4.99
N TYR A 759 -8.21 -1.40 4.26
CA TYR A 759 -8.22 -1.36 2.80
C TYR A 759 -9.61 -1.66 2.20
N VAL A 760 -10.31 -2.70 2.66
CA VAL A 760 -11.65 -3.01 2.14
C VAL A 760 -12.69 -1.98 2.60
N GLN A 761 -12.52 -1.36 3.77
CA GLN A 761 -13.26 -0.15 4.13
C GLN A 761 -13.07 0.95 3.08
N SER A 762 -11.85 1.19 2.61
CA SER A 762 -11.57 2.16 1.55
C SER A 762 -12.24 1.78 0.23
N MET A 763 -12.26 0.49 -0.14
CA MET A 763 -12.99 0.02 -1.33
C MET A 763 -14.50 0.31 -1.24
N ARG A 764 -15.09 0.14 -0.05
CA ARG A 764 -16.49 0.48 0.21
C ARG A 764 -16.72 1.99 0.18
N ASP A 765 -15.81 2.79 0.74
CA ASP A 765 -15.92 4.24 0.78
C ASP A 765 -15.92 4.88 -0.63
N VAL A 766 -15.27 4.23 -1.60
CA VAL A 766 -15.26 4.64 -3.02
C VAL A 766 -16.06 3.72 -3.95
N GLN A 767 -16.91 2.85 -3.41
CA GLN A 767 -17.86 2.11 -4.23
C GLN A 767 -18.81 3.10 -4.92
N ARG A 768 -19.02 2.89 -6.21
CA ARG A 768 -19.91 3.74 -7.00
C ARG A 768 -21.37 3.55 -6.57
N SER A 769 -22.17 4.58 -6.80
CA SER A 769 -23.62 4.55 -6.53
C SER A 769 -24.39 3.51 -7.33
N ASP A 770 -23.83 3.00 -8.44
CA ASP A 770 -24.40 1.90 -9.22
C ASP A 770 -23.98 0.50 -8.72
N GLY A 771 -23.24 0.42 -7.61
CA GLY A 771 -22.80 -0.82 -6.98
C GLY A 771 -21.42 -1.33 -7.45
N ARG A 772 -20.80 -0.71 -8.47
CA ARG A 772 -19.48 -1.13 -8.95
C ARG A 772 -18.40 -0.87 -7.90
N PHE A 773 -17.67 -1.92 -7.49
CA PHE A 773 -16.44 -1.75 -6.72
C PHE A 773 -15.34 -1.07 -7.54
N PRO A 774 -14.45 -0.28 -6.90
CA PRO A 774 -13.33 0.36 -7.59
C PRO A 774 -12.26 -0.67 -7.99
N ASP A 775 -11.42 -0.33 -8.98
CA ASP A 775 -10.23 -1.13 -9.28
C ASP A 775 -9.03 -0.71 -8.43
N ILE A 776 -9.08 0.53 -7.89
CA ILE A 776 -8.06 1.14 -7.04
C ILE A 776 -8.74 1.79 -5.82
N ALA A 777 -8.24 1.52 -4.62
CA ALA A 777 -8.67 2.20 -3.39
C ALA A 777 -7.45 2.70 -2.59
N PRO A 778 -7.55 3.82 -1.85
CA PRO A 778 -8.74 4.63 -1.57
C PRO A 778 -9.06 5.71 -2.62
N LEU A 779 -8.20 5.97 -3.62
CA LEU A 779 -8.41 7.10 -4.54
C LEU A 779 -9.57 6.86 -5.53
N GLY A 780 -9.95 5.61 -5.80
CA GLY A 780 -10.90 5.25 -6.84
C GLY A 780 -10.26 5.15 -8.24
N GLY A 781 -11.09 4.90 -9.26
CA GLY A 781 -10.62 4.76 -10.65
C GLY A 781 -10.11 3.37 -11.01
N GLY A 782 -9.18 3.37 -11.96
CA GLY A 782 -8.58 2.20 -12.58
C GLY A 782 -9.40 1.60 -13.72
N PHE A 783 -8.91 0.48 -14.24
CA PHE A 783 -9.39 -0.17 -15.45
C PHE A 783 -9.25 -1.71 -15.37
N GLY A 784 -9.43 -2.29 -14.18
CA GLY A 784 -9.30 -3.72 -13.95
C GLY A 784 -10.59 -4.52 -14.21
N GLY A 785 -11.75 -3.91 -13.94
CA GLY A 785 -13.03 -4.51 -14.23
C GLY A 785 -13.41 -5.61 -13.23
N LEU A 786 -14.17 -6.62 -13.68
CA LEU A 786 -14.73 -7.65 -12.79
C LEU A 786 -13.66 -8.38 -11.94
N LEU A 787 -12.53 -8.76 -12.55
CA LEU A 787 -11.47 -9.51 -11.85
C LEU A 787 -10.81 -8.69 -10.73
N TRP A 788 -10.83 -7.35 -10.84
CA TRP A 788 -10.38 -6.43 -9.79
C TRP A 788 -11.49 -6.17 -8.77
N GLY A 789 -12.71 -5.85 -9.23
CA GLY A 789 -13.86 -5.58 -8.36
C GLY A 789 -14.24 -6.75 -7.44
N SER A 790 -14.02 -7.99 -7.87
CA SER A 790 -14.19 -9.21 -7.07
C SER A 790 -13.38 -9.20 -5.76
N ALA A 791 -12.31 -8.40 -5.66
CA ALA A 791 -11.55 -8.22 -4.42
C ALA A 791 -12.42 -7.74 -3.23
N GLY A 792 -13.51 -7.01 -3.51
CA GLY A 792 -14.48 -6.60 -2.49
C GLY A 792 -15.22 -7.77 -1.84
N ILE A 793 -15.19 -8.97 -2.44
CA ILE A 793 -15.77 -10.23 -1.95
C ILE A 793 -14.66 -11.19 -1.50
N THR A 794 -13.64 -11.41 -2.32
CA THR A 794 -12.59 -12.41 -2.07
C THR A 794 -11.71 -12.05 -0.88
N VAL A 795 -11.31 -10.78 -0.72
CA VAL A 795 -10.42 -10.36 0.37
C VAL A 795 -11.10 -10.52 1.74
N PRO A 796 -12.36 -10.08 1.94
CA PRO A 796 -13.09 -10.38 3.17
C PRO A 796 -13.26 -11.87 3.46
N TRP A 797 -13.51 -12.69 2.44
CA TRP A 797 -13.60 -14.13 2.59
C TRP A 797 -12.28 -14.75 3.07
N GLU A 798 -11.16 -14.38 2.46
CA GLU A 798 -9.84 -14.88 2.85
C GLU A 798 -9.47 -14.46 4.28
N CYS A 799 -9.82 -13.23 4.69
CA CYS A 799 -9.66 -12.79 6.08
C CYS A 799 -10.53 -13.60 7.05
N TYR A 800 -11.80 -13.84 6.71
CA TYR A 800 -12.70 -14.66 7.54
C TYR A 800 -12.15 -16.08 7.72
N GLN A 801 -11.74 -16.72 6.63
CA GLN A 801 -11.16 -18.06 6.66
C GLN A 801 -9.89 -18.13 7.53
N GLN A 802 -9.03 -17.11 7.43
CA GLN A 802 -7.77 -17.06 8.19
C GLN A 802 -7.97 -16.80 9.70
N TYR A 803 -8.88 -15.88 10.06
CA TYR A 803 -8.97 -15.34 11.42
C TYR A 803 -10.28 -15.67 12.17
N GLY A 804 -11.25 -16.30 11.51
CA GLY A 804 -12.52 -16.71 12.11
C GLY A 804 -13.48 -15.57 12.41
N ASP A 805 -13.30 -14.42 11.76
CA ASP A 805 -13.94 -13.17 12.14
C ASP A 805 -15.02 -12.73 11.15
N LYS A 806 -16.28 -12.81 11.59
CA LYS A 806 -17.45 -12.49 10.77
C LYS A 806 -17.67 -10.99 10.57
N ARG A 807 -17.01 -10.13 11.35
CA ARG A 807 -17.32 -8.69 11.36
C ARG A 807 -17.05 -8.06 10.00
N LEU A 808 -15.92 -8.39 9.38
CA LEU A 808 -15.56 -7.84 8.06
C LEU A 808 -16.57 -8.23 6.98
N LEU A 809 -17.08 -9.47 7.02
CA LEU A 809 -18.17 -9.92 6.15
C LEU A 809 -19.43 -9.11 6.38
N ASN A 810 -19.82 -8.92 7.64
CA ASN A 810 -21.03 -8.18 8.00
C ASN A 810 -20.95 -6.70 7.60
N GLU A 811 -19.83 -6.04 7.86
CA GLU A 811 -19.59 -4.63 7.55
C GLU A 811 -19.64 -4.35 6.03
N HIS A 812 -19.31 -5.34 5.19
CA HIS A 812 -19.21 -5.19 3.74
C HIS A 812 -20.33 -5.86 2.95
N TYR A 813 -21.20 -6.64 3.60
CA TYR A 813 -22.20 -7.46 2.93
C TYR A 813 -23.09 -6.67 1.95
N ASP A 814 -23.59 -5.51 2.36
CA ASP A 814 -24.49 -4.72 1.52
C ASP A 814 -23.77 -4.19 0.26
N ALA A 815 -22.50 -3.80 0.39
CA ALA A 815 -21.66 -3.41 -0.73
C ALA A 815 -21.40 -4.58 -1.68
N MET A 816 -21.11 -5.77 -1.14
CA MET A 816 -20.93 -6.99 -1.94
C MET A 816 -22.20 -7.36 -2.70
N SER A 817 -23.36 -7.30 -2.04
CA SER A 817 -24.66 -7.60 -2.66
C SER A 817 -24.99 -6.61 -3.79
N GLN A 818 -24.73 -5.31 -3.58
CA GLN A 818 -24.87 -4.29 -4.62
C GLN A 818 -23.93 -4.52 -5.80
N TYR A 819 -22.72 -5.03 -5.56
CA TYR A 819 -21.80 -5.38 -6.64
C TYR A 819 -22.30 -6.55 -7.49
N ILE A 820 -22.86 -7.59 -6.87
CA ILE A 820 -23.51 -8.66 -7.64
C ILE A 820 -24.68 -8.10 -8.46
N GLN A 821 -25.48 -7.20 -7.87
CA GLN A 821 -26.57 -6.53 -8.59
C GLN A 821 -26.06 -5.70 -9.78
N TYR A 822 -24.97 -4.95 -9.61
CA TYR A 822 -24.30 -4.22 -10.67
C TYR A 822 -23.91 -5.15 -11.84
N ILE A 823 -23.29 -6.30 -11.55
CA ILE A 823 -22.90 -7.27 -12.58
C ILE A 823 -24.14 -7.75 -13.35
N LEU A 824 -25.19 -8.14 -12.63
CA LEU A 824 -26.44 -8.63 -13.24
C LEU A 824 -27.10 -7.58 -14.14
N ASP A 825 -27.12 -6.31 -13.70
CA ASP A 825 -27.84 -5.24 -14.40
C ASP A 825 -27.03 -4.61 -15.53
N LYS A 826 -25.70 -4.55 -15.40
CA LYS A 826 -24.83 -3.75 -16.28
C LYS A 826 -23.88 -4.57 -17.13
N MET A 827 -23.52 -5.78 -16.74
CA MET A 827 -22.46 -6.55 -17.40
C MET A 827 -22.98 -7.78 -18.15
N ILE A 828 -24.16 -8.30 -17.82
CA ILE A 828 -24.74 -9.43 -18.58
C ILE A 828 -25.48 -8.90 -19.81
N GLU A 829 -24.93 -9.17 -20.99
CA GLU A 829 -25.56 -8.85 -22.28
C GLU A 829 -26.83 -9.68 -22.46
N LYS A 830 -27.98 -9.04 -22.72
CA LYS A 830 -29.29 -9.71 -22.72
C LYS A 830 -29.45 -10.72 -23.85
N GLU A 831 -28.82 -10.45 -24.99
CA GLU A 831 -28.96 -11.23 -26.21
C GLU A 831 -28.17 -12.54 -26.14
N THR A 832 -26.96 -12.50 -25.56
CA THR A 832 -26.05 -13.64 -25.51
C THR A 832 -25.96 -14.29 -24.14
N GLY A 833 -26.33 -13.57 -23.07
CA GLY A 833 -26.15 -13.98 -21.69
C GLY A 833 -24.70 -13.91 -21.21
N LEU A 834 -23.77 -13.41 -22.03
CA LEU A 834 -22.35 -13.29 -21.71
C LEU A 834 -22.10 -12.11 -20.78
N LEU A 835 -21.09 -12.26 -19.92
CA LEU A 835 -20.49 -11.11 -19.26
C LEU A 835 -19.64 -10.32 -20.26
N VAL A 836 -19.99 -9.05 -20.42
CA VAL A 836 -19.33 -8.08 -21.29
C VAL A 836 -19.10 -6.81 -20.50
N GLN A 837 -17.84 -6.36 -20.46
CA GLN A 837 -17.48 -5.08 -19.88
C GLN A 837 -17.57 -3.99 -20.96
N ASN A 838 -16.43 -3.45 -21.40
CA ASN A 838 -16.38 -2.37 -22.38
C ASN A 838 -15.84 -2.82 -23.75
N ARG A 839 -15.40 -4.09 -23.88
CA ARG A 839 -14.70 -4.61 -25.08
C ARG A 839 -13.51 -3.71 -25.45
N ALA A 840 -12.79 -3.23 -24.43
CA ALA A 840 -11.74 -2.22 -24.55
C ALA A 840 -10.37 -2.79 -24.14
N TRP A 841 -9.30 -2.02 -24.36
CA TRP A 841 -7.95 -2.40 -23.93
C TRP A 841 -7.87 -2.60 -22.40
N GLY A 842 -8.54 -1.75 -21.62
CA GLY A 842 -8.65 -1.83 -20.15
C GLY A 842 -9.57 -2.95 -19.63
N ASP A 843 -9.67 -4.06 -20.35
CA ASP A 843 -10.32 -5.29 -19.92
C ASP A 843 -9.20 -6.28 -19.59
N LEU A 844 -8.47 -6.10 -18.49
CA LEU A 844 -7.10 -6.66 -18.30
C LEU A 844 -6.98 -8.19 -18.41
N GLY A 845 -8.05 -8.95 -18.18
CA GLY A 845 -8.05 -10.40 -18.35
C GLY A 845 -7.01 -11.10 -17.45
N ASP A 846 -6.23 -12.02 -18.03
CA ASP A 846 -5.14 -12.67 -17.31
C ASP A 846 -3.86 -11.84 -17.43
N TRP A 847 -3.87 -10.68 -16.77
CA TRP A 847 -2.87 -9.62 -16.96
C TRP A 847 -1.43 -10.13 -16.88
N LEU A 848 -0.61 -9.71 -17.84
CA LEU A 848 0.78 -10.14 -18.04
C LEU A 848 0.96 -11.64 -18.30
N GLY A 849 -0.12 -12.34 -18.64
CA GLY A 849 -0.06 -13.67 -19.23
C GLY A 849 0.55 -13.62 -20.62
N LEU A 850 1.20 -14.72 -21.01
CA LEU A 850 1.93 -14.80 -22.27
C LEU A 850 1.05 -15.29 -23.43
N GLU A 851 -0.21 -15.58 -23.15
CA GLU A 851 -1.23 -16.05 -24.09
C GLU A 851 -2.57 -15.31 -23.92
N ASP A 852 -2.56 -14.05 -23.47
CA ASP A 852 -3.80 -13.28 -23.21
C ASP A 852 -4.59 -13.02 -24.50
N GLU A 853 -3.93 -12.81 -25.65
CA GLU A 853 -4.61 -12.62 -26.95
C GLU A 853 -5.32 -13.89 -27.45
N LYS A 854 -4.92 -15.07 -26.94
CA LYS A 854 -5.57 -16.35 -27.20
C LYS A 854 -6.75 -16.62 -26.26
N ASN A 855 -6.95 -15.78 -25.26
CA ASN A 855 -7.99 -16.00 -24.26
C ASN A 855 -9.36 -15.48 -24.72
N ASP A 856 -10.42 -16.03 -24.13
CA ASP A 856 -11.75 -15.41 -24.15
C ASP A 856 -11.97 -14.72 -22.81
N LYS A 857 -11.89 -13.39 -22.79
CA LYS A 857 -12.00 -12.61 -21.54
C LYS A 857 -13.32 -12.87 -20.80
N SER A 858 -14.40 -13.15 -21.54
CA SER A 858 -15.70 -13.47 -20.92
C SER A 858 -15.67 -14.80 -20.16
N LEU A 859 -14.82 -15.76 -20.54
CA LEU A 859 -14.63 -17.02 -19.80
C LEU A 859 -14.06 -16.73 -18.41
N LEU A 860 -13.04 -15.87 -18.32
CA LEU A 860 -12.42 -15.51 -17.04
C LEU A 860 -13.40 -14.79 -16.12
N TRP A 861 -14.15 -13.83 -16.67
CA TRP A 861 -15.16 -13.09 -15.93
C TRP A 861 -16.27 -13.99 -15.43
N GLU A 862 -16.74 -14.92 -16.26
CA GLU A 862 -17.75 -15.89 -15.87
C GLU A 862 -17.25 -16.83 -14.77
N ALA A 863 -16.01 -17.31 -14.87
CA ALA A 863 -15.43 -18.18 -13.85
C ALA A 863 -15.34 -17.47 -12.49
N TYR A 864 -14.87 -16.22 -12.47
CA TYR A 864 -14.81 -15.42 -11.24
C TYR A 864 -16.20 -15.02 -10.73
N PHE A 865 -17.16 -14.71 -11.61
CA PHE A 865 -18.52 -14.40 -11.16
C PHE A 865 -19.19 -15.61 -10.51
N ILE A 866 -18.97 -16.82 -11.04
CA ILE A 866 -19.44 -18.06 -10.41
C ILE A 866 -18.78 -18.27 -9.05
N TYR A 867 -17.48 -17.97 -8.93
CA TYR A 867 -16.77 -18.02 -7.65
C TYR A 867 -17.32 -16.99 -6.65
N ASP A 868 -17.54 -15.74 -7.06
CA ASP A 868 -18.16 -14.69 -6.25
C ASP A 868 -19.56 -15.11 -5.77
N LEU A 869 -20.38 -15.74 -6.63
CA LEU A 869 -21.70 -16.25 -6.25
C LEU A 869 -21.61 -17.40 -5.23
N GLU A 870 -20.63 -18.28 -5.34
CA GLU A 870 -20.37 -19.32 -4.33
C GLU A 870 -20.02 -18.68 -2.98
N LEU A 871 -19.11 -17.69 -2.98
CA LEU A 871 -18.73 -16.97 -1.79
C LEU A 871 -19.91 -16.21 -1.19
N MET A 872 -20.71 -15.53 -2.00
CA MET A 872 -21.89 -14.80 -1.53
C MET A 872 -22.95 -15.71 -0.93
N ASN A 873 -23.16 -16.90 -1.48
CA ASN A 873 -24.02 -17.93 -0.86
C ASN A 873 -23.49 -18.32 0.53
N LYS A 874 -22.19 -18.64 0.64
CA LYS A 874 -21.55 -19.01 1.91
C LYS A 874 -21.64 -17.87 2.93
N ILE A 875 -21.30 -16.65 2.52
CA ILE A 875 -21.33 -15.45 3.36
C ILE A 875 -22.76 -15.16 3.84
N ALA A 876 -23.75 -15.18 2.95
CA ALA A 876 -25.15 -14.98 3.31
C ALA A 876 -25.61 -16.02 4.34
N THR A 877 -25.22 -17.29 4.17
CA THR A 877 -25.51 -18.36 5.13
C THR A 877 -24.85 -18.10 6.49
N ILE A 878 -23.57 -17.72 6.52
CA ILE A 878 -22.81 -17.40 7.75
C ILE A 878 -23.45 -16.24 8.53
N LEU A 879 -24.01 -15.26 7.82
CA LEU A 879 -24.66 -14.07 8.38
C LEU A 879 -26.18 -14.26 8.62
N GLY A 880 -26.74 -15.45 8.36
CA GLY A 880 -28.15 -15.74 8.59
C GLY A 880 -29.12 -15.09 7.58
N LYS A 881 -28.64 -14.68 6.40
CA LYS A 881 -29.43 -14.07 5.33
C LYS A 881 -29.97 -15.12 4.36
N GLN A 882 -30.90 -15.95 4.86
CA GLN A 882 -31.38 -17.16 4.17
C GLN A 882 -31.93 -16.92 2.75
N MET A 883 -32.74 -15.86 2.54
CA MET A 883 -33.30 -15.55 1.22
C MET A 883 -32.21 -15.20 0.19
N ASP A 884 -31.18 -14.47 0.62
CA ASP A 884 -30.05 -14.14 -0.24
C ASP A 884 -29.19 -15.37 -0.53
N ALA A 885 -28.97 -16.25 0.46
CA ALA A 885 -28.25 -17.51 0.26
C ALA A 885 -28.95 -18.37 -0.81
N GLU A 886 -30.28 -18.52 -0.74
CA GLU A 886 -31.07 -19.23 -1.75
C GLU A 886 -30.99 -18.56 -3.14
N ARG A 887 -31.07 -17.23 -3.19
CA ARG A 887 -30.91 -16.44 -4.42
C ARG A 887 -29.53 -16.69 -5.06
N PHE A 888 -28.45 -16.56 -4.29
CA PHE A 888 -27.09 -16.74 -4.79
C PHE A 888 -26.82 -18.20 -5.16
N SER A 889 -27.36 -19.17 -4.42
CA SER A 889 -27.27 -20.59 -4.78
C SER A 889 -27.95 -20.88 -6.12
N LYS A 890 -29.12 -20.28 -6.38
CA LYS A 890 -29.82 -20.42 -7.67
C LYS A 890 -29.02 -19.81 -8.82
N LEU A 891 -28.54 -18.57 -8.64
CA LEU A 891 -27.70 -17.89 -9.63
C LEU A 891 -26.42 -18.67 -9.91
N TYR A 892 -25.74 -19.17 -8.87
CA TYR A 892 -24.55 -20.01 -9.00
C TYR A 892 -24.82 -21.23 -9.90
N ALA A 893 -25.92 -21.96 -9.66
CA ALA A 893 -26.29 -23.11 -10.47
C ALA A 893 -26.57 -22.73 -11.94
N GLU A 894 -27.35 -21.67 -12.17
CA GLU A 894 -27.67 -21.16 -13.52
C GLU A 894 -26.42 -20.75 -14.30
N ARG A 895 -25.52 -20.00 -13.66
CA ARG A 895 -24.26 -19.54 -14.28
C ARG A 895 -23.28 -20.69 -14.50
N LYS A 896 -23.18 -21.67 -13.58
CA LYS A 896 -22.40 -22.90 -13.79
C LYS A 896 -22.91 -23.71 -14.98
N THR A 897 -24.22 -23.85 -15.14
CA THR A 897 -24.82 -24.48 -16.34
C THR A 897 -24.49 -23.68 -17.60
N PHE A 898 -24.62 -22.35 -17.56
CA PHE A 898 -24.25 -21.48 -18.68
C PHE A 898 -22.78 -21.65 -19.07
N PHE A 899 -21.86 -21.66 -18.09
CA PHE A 899 -20.44 -21.80 -18.33
C PHE A 899 -20.11 -23.10 -19.08
N ASN A 900 -20.60 -24.23 -18.58
CA ASN A 900 -20.32 -25.53 -19.19
C ASN A 900 -20.89 -25.64 -20.62
N LYS A 901 -22.04 -25.01 -20.89
CA LYS A 901 -22.63 -24.96 -22.23
C LYS A 901 -21.85 -24.07 -23.20
N THR A 902 -21.33 -22.94 -22.70
CA THR A 902 -20.76 -21.88 -23.52
C THR A 902 -19.27 -22.07 -23.79
N TYR A 903 -18.52 -22.54 -22.79
CA TYR A 903 -17.05 -22.53 -22.80
C TYR A 903 -16.41 -23.91 -22.81
N ILE A 904 -17.15 -25.00 -22.61
CA ILE A 904 -16.61 -26.37 -22.61
C ILE A 904 -17.20 -27.15 -23.77
N ARG A 905 -16.33 -27.76 -24.58
CA ARG A 905 -16.76 -28.65 -25.66
C ARG A 905 -17.03 -30.06 -25.10
N PRO A 906 -18.25 -30.62 -25.24
CA PRO A 906 -18.62 -31.85 -24.53
C PRO A 906 -17.83 -33.11 -24.90
N ASN A 907 -17.38 -33.22 -26.16
CA ASN A 907 -16.75 -34.43 -26.69
C ASN A 907 -15.32 -34.63 -26.14
N ASP A 908 -14.50 -33.58 -26.13
CA ASP A 908 -13.08 -33.60 -25.80
C ASP A 908 -12.73 -32.83 -24.50
N GLY A 909 -13.70 -32.13 -23.90
CA GLY A 909 -13.51 -31.33 -22.69
C GLY A 909 -12.63 -30.09 -22.91
N LYS A 910 -12.39 -29.68 -24.16
CA LYS A 910 -11.56 -28.50 -24.46
C LYS A 910 -12.32 -27.21 -24.17
N THR A 911 -11.59 -26.20 -23.74
CA THR A 911 -12.11 -24.83 -23.61
C THR A 911 -12.29 -24.21 -25.00
N ILE A 912 -13.40 -23.51 -25.22
CA ILE A 912 -13.76 -22.93 -26.51
C ILE A 912 -14.21 -21.48 -26.39
N PHE A 913 -14.01 -20.70 -27.45
CA PHE A 913 -14.46 -19.31 -27.54
C PHE A 913 -15.99 -19.22 -27.55
N SER A 914 -16.51 -18.28 -26.77
CA SER A 914 -17.89 -17.83 -26.81
C SER A 914 -18.16 -16.93 -28.02
N SER A 915 -19.33 -16.29 -28.05
CA SER A 915 -19.62 -15.21 -29.00
C SER A 915 -19.01 -13.86 -28.62
N PHE A 916 -18.21 -13.76 -27.55
CA PHE A 916 -17.49 -12.53 -27.20
C PHE A 916 -16.60 -12.04 -28.34
N LEU A 917 -15.89 -12.97 -29.00
CA LEU A 917 -15.24 -12.75 -30.29
C LEU A 917 -15.99 -13.54 -31.37
N PRO A 918 -16.97 -12.94 -32.08
CA PRO A 918 -17.88 -13.67 -32.97
C PRO A 918 -17.17 -14.54 -34.01
N LYS A 919 -16.02 -14.09 -34.53
CA LYS A 919 -15.22 -14.82 -35.53
C LYS A 919 -14.52 -16.07 -34.98
N LYS A 920 -14.32 -16.17 -33.67
CA LYS A 920 -13.66 -17.31 -33.02
C LYS A 920 -14.66 -18.28 -32.38
N ARG A 921 -15.96 -17.97 -32.34
CA ARG A 921 -16.97 -18.79 -31.65
C ARG A 921 -16.85 -20.29 -31.95
N GLY A 922 -16.76 -21.11 -30.91
CA GLY A 922 -16.68 -22.57 -30.99
C GLY A 922 -15.30 -23.15 -31.32
N THR A 923 -14.34 -22.32 -31.72
CA THR A 923 -12.94 -22.75 -31.88
C THR A 923 -12.29 -22.94 -30.52
N SER A 924 -11.22 -23.73 -30.46
CA SER A 924 -10.53 -24.04 -29.21
C SER A 924 -9.74 -22.83 -28.69
N ILE A 925 -9.81 -22.59 -27.37
CA ILE A 925 -8.93 -21.69 -26.63
C ILE A 925 -7.67 -22.47 -26.24
N ASP A 926 -7.84 -23.53 -25.44
CA ASP A 926 -6.80 -24.54 -25.13
C ASP A 926 -5.47 -23.98 -24.58
N ILE A 927 -5.54 -23.08 -23.60
CA ILE A 927 -4.39 -22.51 -22.88
C ILE A 927 -4.48 -22.83 -21.37
N GLN A 928 -3.40 -22.60 -20.61
CA GLN A 928 -3.37 -22.94 -19.19
C GLN A 928 -4.49 -22.27 -18.39
N THR A 929 -4.61 -20.93 -18.47
CA THR A 929 -5.57 -20.16 -17.66
C THR A 929 -7.02 -20.55 -17.90
N SER A 930 -7.39 -20.89 -19.14
CA SER A 930 -8.78 -21.25 -19.46
C SER A 930 -9.24 -22.54 -18.80
N TYR A 931 -8.31 -23.46 -18.48
CA TYR A 931 -8.61 -24.66 -17.69
C TYR A 931 -8.40 -24.44 -16.18
N VAL A 932 -7.39 -23.66 -15.80
CA VAL A 932 -7.01 -23.45 -14.39
C VAL A 932 -8.18 -22.92 -13.56
N LEU A 933 -8.83 -21.84 -14.00
CA LEU A 933 -9.89 -21.21 -13.21
C LEU A 933 -11.10 -22.13 -12.96
N PRO A 934 -11.75 -22.69 -13.99
CA PRO A 934 -12.92 -23.53 -13.76
C PRO A 934 -12.59 -24.85 -13.05
N LEU A 935 -11.34 -25.33 -13.09
CA LEU A 935 -10.91 -26.46 -12.25
C LEU A 935 -10.67 -26.04 -10.79
N ALA A 936 -10.02 -24.90 -10.55
CA ALA A 936 -9.74 -24.38 -9.21
C ALA A 936 -11.03 -24.06 -8.42
N PHE A 937 -12.07 -23.60 -9.13
CA PHE A 937 -13.39 -23.24 -8.58
C PHE A 937 -14.44 -24.35 -8.74
N ASN A 938 -14.06 -25.55 -9.20
CA ASN A 938 -14.96 -26.70 -9.36
C ASN A 938 -16.23 -26.41 -10.20
N ILE A 939 -16.05 -25.67 -11.30
CA ILE A 939 -17.11 -25.24 -12.24
C ILE A 939 -17.39 -26.30 -13.31
N ILE A 940 -16.37 -27.06 -13.72
CA ILE A 940 -16.54 -28.08 -14.77
C ILE A 940 -17.42 -29.22 -14.25
N ASN A 941 -18.38 -29.67 -15.06
CA ASN A 941 -19.21 -30.83 -14.75
C ASN A 941 -18.37 -32.12 -14.64
N ASP A 942 -18.80 -33.03 -13.77
CA ASP A 942 -18.07 -34.27 -13.47
C ASP A 942 -17.75 -35.11 -14.72
N GLU A 943 -18.68 -35.16 -15.70
CA GLU A 943 -18.49 -35.90 -16.96
C GLU A 943 -17.32 -35.38 -17.83
N GLN A 944 -16.99 -34.09 -17.74
CA GLN A 944 -15.93 -33.45 -18.54
C GLN A 944 -14.68 -33.16 -17.71
N LYS A 945 -14.75 -33.29 -16.38
CA LYS A 945 -13.68 -32.91 -15.45
C LYS A 945 -12.36 -33.62 -15.75
N GLU A 946 -12.36 -34.94 -15.88
CA GLU A 946 -11.14 -35.72 -16.21
C GLU A 946 -10.53 -35.33 -17.56
N LYS A 947 -11.37 -35.04 -18.56
CA LYS A 947 -10.90 -34.59 -19.87
C LYS A 947 -10.25 -33.20 -19.79
N ALA A 948 -10.88 -32.28 -19.06
CA ALA A 948 -10.34 -30.94 -18.84
C ALA A 948 -9.03 -30.96 -18.04
N ILE A 949 -8.92 -31.82 -17.03
CA ILE A 949 -7.67 -32.06 -16.29
C ILE A 949 -6.58 -32.53 -17.25
N LYS A 950 -6.87 -33.54 -18.09
CA LYS A 950 -5.93 -34.02 -19.09
C LYS A 950 -5.50 -32.90 -20.05
N ASN A 951 -6.43 -32.07 -20.53
CA ASN A 951 -6.12 -30.93 -21.39
C ASN A 951 -5.22 -29.90 -20.68
N LEU A 952 -5.48 -29.58 -19.40
CA LEU A 952 -4.58 -28.72 -18.61
C LEU A 952 -3.17 -29.29 -18.56
N LEU A 953 -3.02 -30.59 -18.26
CA LEU A 953 -1.72 -31.25 -18.24
C LEU A 953 -1.02 -31.19 -19.60
N GLU A 954 -1.74 -31.42 -20.69
CA GLU A 954 -1.21 -31.27 -22.05
C GLU A 954 -0.71 -29.85 -22.31
N THR A 955 -1.45 -28.80 -21.91
CA THR A 955 -0.99 -27.40 -22.06
C THR A 955 0.26 -27.08 -21.26
N ILE A 956 0.51 -27.77 -20.13
CA ILE A 956 1.72 -27.60 -19.33
C ILE A 956 2.89 -28.39 -19.91
N THR A 957 2.65 -29.62 -20.35
CA THR A 957 3.71 -30.55 -20.77
C THR A 957 4.17 -30.37 -22.22
N ARG A 958 3.44 -29.62 -23.04
CA ARG A 958 3.83 -29.27 -24.42
C ARG A 958 4.66 -27.99 -24.48
N GLU A 959 5.37 -27.79 -25.59
CA GLU A 959 5.91 -26.48 -25.95
C GLU A 959 4.76 -25.52 -26.31
N ASN A 960 4.86 -24.27 -25.89
CA ASN A 960 3.86 -23.25 -26.16
C ASN A 960 4.52 -22.04 -26.85
N THR A 961 3.72 -21.25 -27.55
CA THR A 961 4.20 -20.03 -28.21
C THR A 961 3.54 -18.83 -27.56
N THR A 962 4.29 -17.82 -27.16
CA THR A 962 3.73 -16.57 -26.61
C THR A 962 2.95 -15.79 -27.68
N ASP A 963 2.18 -14.78 -27.27
CA ASP A 963 1.48 -13.87 -28.19
C ASP A 963 2.45 -13.13 -29.14
N CYS A 964 3.68 -12.86 -28.70
CA CYS A 964 4.73 -12.28 -29.54
C CYS A 964 5.50 -13.30 -30.40
N GLY A 965 5.06 -14.56 -30.46
CA GLY A 965 5.66 -15.60 -31.32
C GLY A 965 6.88 -16.32 -30.74
N LYS A 966 7.24 -16.10 -29.46
CA LYS A 966 8.39 -16.77 -28.82
C LYS A 966 8.02 -18.19 -28.42
N LEU A 967 8.83 -19.17 -28.82
CA LEU A 967 8.67 -20.56 -28.37
C LEU A 967 9.15 -20.70 -26.92
N CYS A 968 8.32 -21.32 -26.09
CA CYS A 968 8.55 -21.61 -24.69
C CYS A 968 8.56 -23.13 -24.48
N PRO A 969 9.52 -23.69 -23.73
CA PRO A 969 9.65 -25.13 -23.55
C PRO A 969 8.48 -25.72 -22.75
N SER A 970 8.38 -27.06 -22.72
CA SER A 970 7.50 -27.75 -21.78
C SER A 970 7.71 -27.29 -20.33
N TYR A 971 6.65 -27.31 -19.53
CA TYR A 971 6.61 -26.84 -18.14
C TYR A 971 6.93 -25.34 -17.99
N SER A 972 6.53 -24.55 -18.99
CA SER A 972 6.53 -23.09 -18.93
C SER A 972 5.30 -22.57 -18.20
N LEU A 973 5.47 -21.56 -17.35
CA LEU A 973 4.37 -20.84 -16.72
C LEU A 973 3.82 -19.81 -17.72
N MET A 974 2.75 -20.16 -18.42
CA MET A 974 2.18 -19.30 -19.47
C MET A 974 1.12 -18.31 -18.93
N THR A 975 0.73 -18.49 -17.67
CA THR A 975 -0.32 -17.74 -16.97
C THR A 975 0.13 -16.34 -16.56
N GLY A 976 -0.82 -15.39 -16.56
CA GLY A 976 -0.68 -14.06 -15.96
C GLY A 976 -0.99 -14.06 -14.47
N PHE A 977 -1.34 -12.90 -13.91
CA PHE A 977 -1.62 -12.76 -12.47
C PHE A 977 -2.71 -13.71 -11.99
N ILE A 978 -3.79 -13.80 -12.76
CA ILE A 978 -5.00 -14.53 -12.40
C ILE A 978 -4.74 -16.03 -12.49
N GLY A 979 -4.22 -16.52 -13.61
CA GLY A 979 -3.91 -17.94 -13.76
C GLY A 979 -2.84 -18.43 -12.78
N THR A 980 -1.81 -17.61 -12.54
CA THR A 980 -0.68 -18.00 -11.67
C THR A 980 -1.10 -18.21 -10.22
N ALA A 981 -2.05 -17.41 -9.72
CA ALA A 981 -2.57 -17.54 -8.37
C ALA A 981 -3.29 -18.87 -8.12
N TRP A 982 -3.85 -19.48 -9.16
CA TRP A 982 -4.72 -20.66 -9.04
C TRP A 982 -4.14 -21.96 -9.62
N ILE A 983 -3.10 -21.90 -10.47
CA ILE A 983 -2.58 -23.09 -11.16
C ILE A 983 -2.10 -24.18 -10.19
N GLY A 984 -1.40 -23.81 -9.10
CA GLY A 984 -0.94 -24.77 -8.10
C GLY A 984 -2.10 -25.48 -7.39
N LYS A 985 -3.17 -24.73 -7.05
CA LYS A 985 -4.41 -25.27 -6.46
C LYS A 985 -5.09 -26.21 -7.45
N ALA A 986 -5.32 -25.77 -8.69
CA ALA A 986 -5.98 -26.55 -9.73
C ALA A 986 -5.27 -27.90 -9.96
N LEU A 987 -3.94 -27.91 -9.98
CA LEU A 987 -3.17 -29.15 -10.13
C LEU A 987 -3.27 -30.05 -8.88
N SER A 988 -3.04 -29.49 -7.70
CA SER A 988 -2.92 -30.29 -6.47
C SER A 988 -4.26 -30.83 -5.96
N ASP A 989 -5.35 -30.09 -6.12
CA ASP A 989 -6.69 -30.57 -5.77
C ASP A 989 -7.14 -31.72 -6.66
N ASN A 990 -6.61 -31.80 -7.88
CA ASN A 990 -6.89 -32.86 -8.83
C ASN A 990 -5.79 -33.94 -8.88
N GLY A 991 -4.87 -33.97 -7.90
CA GLY A 991 -3.91 -35.07 -7.70
C GLY A 991 -2.55 -34.92 -8.38
N TYR A 992 -2.25 -33.78 -8.99
CA TYR A 992 -1.03 -33.53 -9.79
C TYR A 992 -0.06 -32.55 -9.10
N SER A 993 0.19 -32.75 -7.79
CA SER A 993 1.15 -31.94 -7.04
C SER A 993 2.60 -32.09 -7.54
N ASP A 994 2.93 -33.21 -8.18
CA ASP A 994 4.22 -33.44 -8.84
C ASP A 994 4.45 -32.45 -10.01
N ILE A 995 3.42 -32.18 -10.82
CA ILE A 995 3.46 -31.19 -11.89
C ILE A 995 3.57 -29.77 -11.31
N ALA A 996 2.86 -29.48 -10.22
CA ALA A 996 2.98 -28.20 -9.51
C ALA A 996 4.40 -27.97 -8.97
N TYR A 997 5.04 -28.99 -8.37
CA TYR A 997 6.45 -28.94 -7.98
C TYR A 997 7.37 -28.73 -9.18
N ARG A 998 7.09 -29.37 -10.31
CA ARG A 998 7.90 -29.21 -11.52
C ARG A 998 7.82 -27.80 -12.09
N LEU A 999 6.65 -27.15 -12.05
CA LEU A 999 6.50 -25.73 -12.40
C LEU A 999 7.23 -24.82 -11.42
N LEU A 1000 7.07 -25.05 -10.10
CA LEU A 1000 7.75 -24.27 -9.06
C LEU A 1000 9.27 -24.33 -9.19
N GLN A 1001 9.80 -25.49 -9.59
CA GLN A 1001 11.24 -25.75 -9.71
C GLN A 1001 11.78 -25.54 -11.15
N GLN A 1002 10.97 -25.03 -12.07
CA GLN A 1002 11.42 -24.69 -13.42
C GLN A 1002 12.32 -23.46 -13.35
N THR A 1003 13.43 -23.48 -14.10
CA THR A 1003 14.37 -22.37 -14.21
C THR A 1003 14.40 -21.75 -15.60
N SER A 1004 13.95 -22.45 -16.65
CA SER A 1004 13.82 -21.83 -17.97
C SER A 1004 12.70 -20.77 -18.00
N TYR A 1005 12.88 -19.73 -18.81
CA TYR A 1005 11.81 -18.77 -19.09
C TYR A 1005 10.64 -19.45 -19.83
N PRO A 1006 9.38 -19.14 -19.46
CA PRO A 1006 8.90 -18.37 -18.31
C PRO A 1006 8.71 -19.23 -17.05
N SER A 1007 9.24 -18.78 -15.91
CA SER A 1007 9.06 -19.43 -14.60
C SER A 1007 9.41 -18.48 -13.45
N TRP A 1008 9.00 -18.81 -12.21
CA TRP A 1008 9.38 -18.03 -11.03
C TRP A 1008 10.88 -18.04 -10.76
N LEU A 1009 11.54 -19.20 -10.89
CA LEU A 1009 12.97 -19.30 -10.60
C LEU A 1009 13.84 -18.73 -11.71
N TYR A 1010 13.30 -18.53 -12.92
CA TYR A 1010 14.02 -17.79 -13.95
C TYR A 1010 14.41 -16.39 -13.46
N SER A 1011 13.46 -15.61 -12.90
CA SER A 1011 13.76 -14.29 -12.34
C SER A 1011 14.77 -14.37 -11.18
N VAL A 1012 14.68 -15.41 -10.36
CA VAL A 1012 15.67 -15.67 -9.28
C VAL A 1012 17.08 -15.86 -9.85
N GLU A 1013 17.23 -16.66 -10.90
CA GLU A 1013 18.51 -16.86 -11.59
C GLU A 1013 19.01 -15.59 -12.28
N GLN A 1014 18.11 -14.71 -12.73
CA GLN A 1014 18.46 -13.38 -13.25
C GLN A 1014 18.90 -12.38 -12.15
N GLY A 1015 18.88 -12.77 -10.86
CA GLY A 1015 19.32 -11.95 -9.74
C GLY A 1015 18.21 -11.22 -8.97
N ALA A 1016 16.94 -11.61 -9.14
CA ALA A 1016 15.83 -11.02 -8.41
C ALA A 1016 15.98 -11.14 -6.89
N THR A 1017 15.72 -10.05 -6.18
CA THR A 1017 15.66 -10.00 -4.69
C THR A 1017 14.24 -9.75 -4.16
N THR A 1018 13.29 -9.57 -5.07
CA THR A 1018 11.86 -9.30 -4.90
C THR A 1018 11.12 -10.01 -6.02
N ILE A 1019 9.80 -10.11 -5.92
CA ILE A 1019 8.97 -10.55 -7.04
C ILE A 1019 8.84 -9.40 -8.05
N TRP A 1020 8.97 -9.70 -9.33
CA TRP A 1020 8.89 -8.72 -10.41
C TRP A 1020 7.47 -8.65 -10.97
N GLU A 1021 7.13 -7.50 -11.58
CA GLU A 1021 5.85 -7.31 -12.27
C GLU A 1021 5.75 -8.22 -13.49
N ARG A 1022 6.87 -8.47 -14.18
CA ARG A 1022 6.98 -9.41 -15.30
C ARG A 1022 8.00 -10.50 -14.97
N LEU A 1023 7.75 -11.73 -15.38
CA LEU A 1023 8.71 -12.84 -15.20
C LEU A 1023 10.05 -12.57 -15.91
N ASN A 1024 10.06 -11.69 -16.92
CA ASN A 1024 11.23 -11.20 -17.65
C ASN A 1024 11.47 -9.70 -17.49
N SER A 1025 11.14 -9.09 -16.34
CA SER A 1025 11.43 -7.67 -16.11
C SER A 1025 12.89 -7.29 -16.41
N TYR A 1026 13.82 -8.22 -16.13
CA TYR A 1026 15.19 -8.19 -16.63
C TYR A 1026 15.62 -9.59 -17.07
N THR A 1027 16.46 -9.67 -18.10
CA THR A 1027 17.21 -10.88 -18.43
C THR A 1027 18.66 -10.55 -18.78
N HIS A 1028 19.58 -11.47 -18.52
CA HIS A 1028 20.98 -11.33 -18.91
C HIS A 1028 21.18 -11.25 -20.43
N LEU A 1029 20.22 -11.71 -21.23
CA LEU A 1029 20.32 -11.72 -22.69
C LEU A 1029 19.69 -10.48 -23.33
N ASP A 1030 18.48 -10.11 -22.90
CA ASP A 1030 17.63 -9.11 -23.55
C ASP A 1030 17.53 -7.80 -22.74
N GLY A 1031 18.27 -7.68 -21.64
CA GLY A 1031 18.18 -6.52 -20.75
C GLY A 1031 16.77 -6.36 -20.21
N PHE A 1032 16.16 -5.19 -20.44
CA PHE A 1032 14.80 -4.88 -19.95
C PHE A 1032 13.68 -5.21 -20.96
N GLY A 1033 14.04 -5.70 -22.16
CA GLY A 1033 13.08 -6.13 -23.18
C GLY A 1033 12.12 -5.03 -23.67
N GLY A 1034 12.51 -3.75 -23.59
CA GLY A 1034 11.69 -2.61 -24.03
C GLY A 1034 10.48 -2.28 -23.16
N ASN A 1035 10.38 -2.84 -21.94
CA ASN A 1035 9.18 -2.74 -21.12
C ASN A 1035 9.13 -1.55 -20.16
N ASN A 1036 10.16 -0.69 -20.12
CA ASN A 1036 10.40 0.26 -19.01
C ASN A 1036 9.22 1.18 -18.67
N ARG A 1037 8.29 1.45 -19.59
CA ARG A 1037 7.05 2.21 -19.31
C ARG A 1037 6.14 1.54 -18.28
N MET A 1038 6.24 0.22 -18.10
CA MET A 1038 5.53 -0.56 -17.07
C MET A 1038 6.35 -1.82 -16.76
N ASN A 1039 7.39 -1.64 -15.94
CA ASN A 1039 8.35 -2.69 -15.58
C ASN A 1039 8.89 -2.53 -14.14
N SER A 1040 8.05 -2.83 -13.16
CA SER A 1040 8.45 -2.85 -11.75
C SER A 1040 9.26 -4.09 -11.40
N PHE A 1041 10.31 -3.91 -10.60
CA PHE A 1041 11.08 -5.02 -10.01
C PHE A 1041 10.61 -5.35 -8.59
N ASN A 1042 9.48 -4.80 -8.13
CA ASN A 1042 8.90 -5.10 -6.83
C ASN A 1042 7.37 -5.08 -6.87
N HIS A 1043 6.78 -6.24 -7.07
CA HIS A 1043 5.36 -6.43 -7.26
C HIS A 1043 4.94 -7.81 -6.71
N TYR A 1044 3.95 -7.93 -5.84
CA TYR A 1044 3.70 -9.20 -5.13
C TYR A 1044 2.81 -10.21 -5.89
N SER A 1045 2.17 -9.82 -7.00
CA SER A 1045 1.11 -10.62 -7.64
C SER A 1045 1.55 -12.02 -8.07
N PHE A 1046 2.70 -12.17 -8.74
CA PHE A 1046 3.27 -13.50 -9.06
C PHE A 1046 3.77 -14.28 -7.83
N GLY A 1047 3.91 -13.61 -6.70
CA GLY A 1047 4.21 -14.20 -5.39
C GLY A 1047 3.03 -14.95 -4.77
N ALA A 1048 1.84 -14.92 -5.38
CA ALA A 1048 0.65 -15.67 -4.94
C ALA A 1048 0.88 -17.19 -4.83
N VAL A 1049 1.94 -17.72 -5.47
CA VAL A 1049 2.43 -19.10 -5.30
C VAL A 1049 2.77 -19.43 -3.84
N GLY A 1050 3.06 -18.43 -2.99
CA GLY A 1050 3.28 -18.61 -1.56
C GLY A 1050 2.12 -19.34 -0.86
N SER A 1051 0.88 -19.09 -1.29
CA SER A 1051 -0.28 -19.85 -0.81
C SER A 1051 -0.17 -21.34 -1.12
N TRP A 1052 0.37 -21.74 -2.26
CA TRP A 1052 0.58 -23.15 -2.59
C TRP A 1052 1.68 -23.79 -1.73
N MET A 1053 2.75 -23.03 -1.47
CA MET A 1053 3.84 -23.46 -0.58
C MET A 1053 3.32 -23.79 0.83
N TYR A 1054 2.33 -23.04 1.33
CA TYR A 1054 1.69 -23.32 2.62
C TYR A 1054 0.66 -24.44 2.55
N ASN A 1055 -0.34 -24.28 1.67
CA ASN A 1055 -1.51 -25.16 1.67
C ASN A 1055 -1.18 -26.56 1.16
N TYR A 1056 -0.14 -26.73 0.33
CA TYR A 1056 0.20 -28.03 -0.25
C TYR A 1056 1.59 -28.50 0.14
N SER A 1057 2.64 -27.68 -0.03
CA SER A 1057 3.99 -28.14 0.30
C SER A 1057 4.16 -28.41 1.80
N LEU A 1058 3.79 -27.45 2.65
CA LEU A 1058 3.67 -27.69 4.10
C LEU A 1058 2.36 -28.40 4.46
N GLY A 1059 1.33 -28.30 3.63
CA GLY A 1059 0.05 -28.95 3.88
C GLY A 1059 -0.77 -28.32 5.02
N ILE A 1060 -0.44 -27.10 5.46
CA ILE A 1060 -1.21 -26.37 6.46
C ILE A 1060 -2.42 -25.76 5.75
N GLN A 1061 -3.59 -26.36 5.91
CA GLN A 1061 -4.81 -25.96 5.22
C GLN A 1061 -5.88 -25.53 6.23
N ARG A 1062 -6.65 -24.51 5.87
CA ARG A 1062 -7.81 -24.06 6.65
C ARG A 1062 -8.91 -25.11 6.55
N ASP A 1063 -9.58 -25.39 7.67
CA ASP A 1063 -10.88 -26.05 7.63
C ASP A 1063 -11.97 -24.99 7.51
N GLU A 1064 -12.71 -25.01 6.40
CA GLU A 1064 -13.79 -24.06 6.13
C GLU A 1064 -14.92 -24.14 7.18
N ALA A 1065 -15.11 -25.31 7.82
CA ALA A 1065 -16.08 -25.49 8.90
C ALA A 1065 -15.62 -24.87 10.23
N PHE A 1066 -14.30 -24.66 10.41
CA PHE A 1066 -13.70 -24.05 11.60
C PHE A 1066 -12.71 -22.93 11.25
N PRO A 1067 -13.19 -21.82 10.64
CA PRO A 1067 -12.35 -20.67 10.29
C PRO A 1067 -11.55 -20.15 11.50
N GLY A 1068 -10.33 -19.68 11.26
CA GLY A 1068 -9.43 -19.24 12.34
C GLY A 1068 -8.55 -20.32 12.96
N PHE A 1069 -8.51 -21.54 12.39
CA PHE A 1069 -7.65 -22.66 12.83
C PHE A 1069 -8.01 -23.25 14.21
N LYS A 1070 -9.28 -23.18 14.62
CA LYS A 1070 -9.74 -23.95 15.79
C LYS A 1070 -9.60 -25.45 15.54
N HIS A 1071 -9.95 -25.84 14.33
CA HIS A 1071 -9.60 -27.10 13.70
C HIS A 1071 -9.03 -26.78 12.31
N PHE A 1072 -8.08 -27.58 11.84
CA PHE A 1072 -7.42 -27.36 10.55
C PHE A 1072 -6.98 -28.68 9.91
N ILE A 1073 -6.50 -28.61 8.68
CA ILE A 1073 -6.09 -29.80 7.93
C ILE A 1073 -4.57 -29.80 7.78
N LEU A 1074 -3.96 -30.97 8.01
CA LEU A 1074 -2.56 -31.25 7.72
C LEU A 1074 -2.49 -32.25 6.57
N LYS A 1075 -2.14 -31.78 5.37
CA LYS A 1075 -2.08 -32.59 4.15
C LYS A 1075 -0.85 -32.25 3.31
N PRO A 1076 0.38 -32.48 3.83
CA PRO A 1076 1.61 -32.18 3.11
C PRO A 1076 1.73 -33.03 1.84
N ALA A 1077 1.92 -32.37 0.70
CA ALA A 1077 2.24 -32.97 -0.58
C ALA A 1077 3.76 -32.96 -0.78
N ILE A 1078 4.35 -34.14 -0.89
CA ILE A 1078 5.80 -34.30 -1.06
C ILE A 1078 6.21 -34.22 -2.54
N ASP A 1079 7.45 -33.83 -2.81
CA ASP A 1079 8.02 -33.89 -4.16
C ASP A 1079 8.43 -35.33 -4.50
N LEU A 1080 7.53 -36.07 -5.17
CA LEU A 1080 7.77 -37.46 -5.57
C LEU A 1080 8.88 -37.61 -6.61
N ALA A 1081 9.12 -36.57 -7.44
CA ALA A 1081 10.23 -36.55 -8.38
C ALA A 1081 11.59 -36.45 -7.66
N GLY A 1082 11.58 -36.06 -6.38
CA GLY A 1082 12.73 -36.12 -5.49
C GLY A 1082 13.77 -35.04 -5.73
N LYS A 1083 13.44 -33.95 -6.43
CA LYS A 1083 14.33 -32.78 -6.56
C LYS A 1083 14.41 -32.02 -5.22
N MET A 1084 13.31 -31.98 -4.48
CA MET A 1084 13.25 -31.47 -3.13
C MET A 1084 13.16 -32.63 -2.12
N LYS A 1085 14.09 -32.68 -1.16
CA LYS A 1085 14.21 -33.73 -0.13
C LYS A 1085 13.48 -33.40 1.16
N TYR A 1086 13.31 -32.12 1.48
CA TYR A 1086 12.51 -31.68 2.62
C TYR A 1086 11.84 -30.34 2.34
N ALA A 1087 10.73 -30.10 3.03
CA ALA A 1087 10.17 -28.79 3.29
C ALA A 1087 9.69 -28.72 4.75
N LYS A 1088 9.95 -27.60 5.42
CA LYS A 1088 9.53 -27.36 6.80
C LYS A 1088 9.18 -25.88 6.98
N GLY A 1089 8.28 -25.60 7.90
CA GLY A 1089 7.87 -24.23 8.17
C GLY A 1089 6.80 -24.15 9.24
N TYR A 1090 6.34 -22.92 9.48
CA TYR A 1090 5.29 -22.66 10.45
C TYR A 1090 4.37 -21.53 10.02
N TYR A 1091 3.20 -21.50 10.65
CA TYR A 1091 2.25 -20.39 10.68
C TYR A 1091 1.85 -20.10 12.13
N ASP A 1092 2.04 -18.86 12.57
CA ASP A 1092 1.62 -18.34 13.87
C ASP A 1092 0.15 -17.90 13.79
N SER A 1093 -0.75 -18.87 14.02
CA SER A 1093 -2.19 -18.63 14.04
C SER A 1093 -2.62 -17.83 15.27
N MET A 1094 -3.88 -17.38 15.27
CA MET A 1094 -4.45 -16.71 16.44
C MET A 1094 -4.53 -17.62 17.67
N TYR A 1095 -4.53 -18.95 17.52
CA TYR A 1095 -4.44 -19.91 18.62
C TYR A 1095 -3.00 -20.24 19.05
N GLY A 1096 -2.00 -19.92 18.22
CA GLY A 1096 -0.59 -20.24 18.44
C GLY A 1096 0.08 -20.85 17.20
N ARG A 1097 1.33 -21.25 17.35
CA ARG A 1097 2.15 -21.77 16.26
C ARG A 1097 1.70 -23.15 15.79
N ILE A 1098 1.40 -23.24 14.50
CA ILE A 1098 1.22 -24.49 13.75
C ILE A 1098 2.52 -24.76 12.98
N GLU A 1099 3.16 -25.89 13.24
CA GLU A 1099 4.36 -26.31 12.50
C GLU A 1099 4.04 -27.54 11.64
N SER A 1100 4.61 -27.57 10.44
CA SER A 1100 4.51 -28.70 9.54
C SER A 1100 5.80 -28.86 8.73
N GLY A 1101 6.24 -30.10 8.57
CA GLY A 1101 7.35 -30.42 7.70
C GLY A 1101 7.39 -31.89 7.32
N TRP A 1102 8.08 -32.16 6.21
CA TRP A 1102 8.38 -33.49 5.74
C TRP A 1102 9.82 -33.57 5.24
N GLU A 1103 10.42 -34.75 5.37
CA GLU A 1103 11.77 -35.09 4.94
C GLU A 1103 11.79 -36.50 4.38
N ILE A 1104 12.51 -36.71 3.27
CA ILE A 1104 12.67 -38.03 2.63
C ILE A 1104 14.10 -38.50 2.84
N GLU A 1105 14.25 -39.61 3.57
CA GLU A 1105 15.54 -40.24 3.87
C GLU A 1105 15.41 -41.77 3.76
N ASN A 1106 16.27 -42.42 2.98
CA ASN A 1106 16.30 -43.89 2.83
C ASN A 1106 14.92 -44.55 2.51
N GLU A 1107 14.16 -44.00 1.56
CA GLU A 1107 12.80 -44.43 1.19
C GLU A 1107 11.77 -44.35 2.34
N ILE A 1108 12.08 -43.58 3.39
CA ILE A 1108 11.17 -43.25 4.49
C ILE A 1108 10.86 -41.76 4.40
N ILE A 1109 9.57 -41.44 4.49
CA ILE A 1109 9.08 -40.07 4.59
C ILE A 1109 8.80 -39.80 6.07
N ARG A 1110 9.55 -38.88 6.66
CA ARG A 1110 9.41 -38.42 8.04
C ARG A 1110 8.61 -37.12 8.05
N TYR A 1111 7.48 -37.11 8.73
CA TYR A 1111 6.64 -35.92 8.95
C TYR A 1111 6.80 -35.41 10.37
N THR A 1112 6.87 -34.09 10.55
CA THR A 1112 6.93 -33.43 11.87
C THR A 1112 5.85 -32.37 11.95
N PHE A 1113 5.06 -32.41 13.02
CA PHE A 1113 3.97 -31.47 13.24
C PHE A 1113 3.97 -30.92 14.67
N ASN A 1114 3.55 -29.67 14.81
CA ASN A 1114 3.20 -29.09 16.11
C ASN A 1114 1.83 -28.42 16.00
N ILE A 1115 0.91 -28.80 16.89
CA ILE A 1115 -0.47 -28.31 16.94
C ILE A 1115 -0.63 -27.48 18.21
N PRO A 1116 -1.01 -26.19 18.13
CA PRO A 1116 -1.07 -25.30 19.29
C PRO A 1116 -2.17 -25.71 20.27
N GLY A 1117 -2.03 -25.29 21.53
CA GLY A 1117 -3.02 -25.54 22.57
C GLY A 1117 -4.41 -25.08 22.17
N ASN A 1118 -5.43 -25.80 22.62
CA ASN A 1118 -6.83 -25.52 22.30
C ASN A 1118 -7.21 -25.72 20.82
N THR A 1119 -6.43 -26.46 20.03
CA THR A 1119 -6.76 -26.79 18.63
C THR A 1119 -6.62 -28.28 18.35
N SER A 1120 -7.15 -28.72 17.21
CA SER A 1120 -6.94 -30.06 16.66
C SER A 1120 -6.75 -30.01 15.14
N ALA A 1121 -6.26 -31.10 14.55
CA ALA A 1121 -6.05 -31.17 13.12
C ALA A 1121 -6.40 -32.53 12.50
N LEU A 1122 -6.96 -32.50 11.30
CA LEU A 1122 -7.16 -33.67 10.47
C LEU A 1122 -5.94 -33.91 9.58
N LEU A 1123 -5.17 -34.95 9.89
CA LEU A 1123 -3.97 -35.35 9.19
C LEU A 1123 -4.26 -36.38 8.10
N TYR A 1124 -3.68 -36.16 6.91
CA TYR A 1124 -3.68 -37.07 5.77
C TYR A 1124 -2.24 -37.50 5.45
N LEU A 1125 -1.95 -38.79 5.60
CA LEU A 1125 -0.65 -39.38 5.26
C LEU A 1125 -0.76 -40.30 4.02
N PRO A 1126 0.21 -40.29 3.09
CA PRO A 1126 0.18 -41.13 1.89
C PRO A 1126 0.56 -42.57 2.20
N ALA A 1127 -0.36 -43.33 2.80
CA ALA A 1127 -0.19 -44.74 3.13
C ALA A 1127 -1.46 -45.53 2.78
N SER A 1128 -1.28 -46.74 2.25
CA SER A 1128 -2.38 -47.65 1.91
C SER A 1128 -3.06 -48.23 3.15
N SER A 1129 -2.32 -48.41 4.25
CA SER A 1129 -2.89 -48.84 5.53
C SER A 1129 -2.22 -48.14 6.71
N VAL A 1130 -2.96 -47.97 7.82
CA VAL A 1130 -2.45 -47.43 9.09
C VAL A 1130 -1.30 -48.28 9.66
N LYS A 1131 -1.21 -49.56 9.27
CA LYS A 1131 -0.10 -50.45 9.64
C LYS A 1131 1.24 -50.03 9.04
N ASP A 1132 1.20 -49.29 7.95
CA ASP A 1132 2.39 -48.79 7.24
C ASP A 1132 2.87 -47.44 7.79
N VAL A 1133 2.17 -46.91 8.80
CA VAL A 1133 2.50 -45.65 9.47
C VAL A 1133 3.06 -45.96 10.86
N LYS A 1134 4.21 -45.36 11.16
CA LYS A 1134 4.79 -45.35 12.50
C LYS A 1134 4.71 -43.95 13.10
N GLU A 1135 4.52 -43.88 14.41
CA GLU A 1135 4.63 -42.67 15.23
C GLU A 1135 5.82 -42.86 16.19
N ASN A 1136 6.80 -41.94 16.16
CA ASN A 1136 8.02 -42.04 16.97
C ASN A 1136 8.70 -43.43 16.88
N GLY A 1137 8.77 -44.00 15.67
CA GLY A 1137 9.33 -45.33 15.39
C GLY A 1137 8.48 -46.53 15.84
N LYS A 1138 7.33 -46.31 16.49
CA LYS A 1138 6.40 -47.36 16.93
C LYS A 1138 5.20 -47.43 16.00
N GLY A 1139 4.67 -48.61 15.72
CA GLY A 1139 3.43 -48.72 14.94
C GLY A 1139 2.28 -47.98 15.62
N ILE A 1140 1.42 -47.31 14.85
CA ILE A 1140 0.24 -46.61 15.41
C ILE A 1140 -0.72 -47.65 15.99
N LEU A 1141 -0.79 -47.72 17.32
CA LEU A 1141 -1.82 -48.49 18.02
C LEU A 1141 -3.10 -47.64 18.08
N LYS A 1142 -4.27 -48.28 18.10
CA LYS A 1142 -5.58 -47.63 18.33
C LYS A 1142 -5.70 -46.85 19.67
N LYS A 1143 -4.60 -46.69 20.42
CA LYS A 1143 -4.51 -46.05 21.75
C LYS A 1143 -3.34 -45.05 21.90
N SER A 1144 -2.69 -44.58 20.82
CA SER A 1144 -1.70 -43.49 20.95
C SER A 1144 -2.38 -42.23 21.50
N THR A 1145 -1.81 -41.63 22.55
CA THR A 1145 -2.36 -40.41 23.18
C THR A 1145 -2.38 -39.25 22.17
N GLY A 1146 -3.52 -38.56 22.08
CA GLY A 1146 -3.73 -37.44 21.17
C GLY A 1146 -3.97 -37.83 19.70
N ILE A 1147 -4.08 -39.12 19.37
CA ILE A 1147 -4.28 -39.60 18.00
C ILE A 1147 -5.54 -40.47 17.93
N LYS A 1148 -6.46 -40.13 17.01
CA LYS A 1148 -7.64 -40.94 16.70
C LYS A 1148 -7.64 -41.33 15.23
N PHE A 1149 -7.68 -42.63 14.96
CA PHE A 1149 -7.82 -43.15 13.60
C PHE A 1149 -9.23 -42.89 13.07
N ILE A 1150 -9.33 -42.24 11.91
CA ILE A 1150 -10.60 -41.90 11.25
C ILE A 1150 -10.92 -42.89 10.13
N GLY A 1151 -9.94 -43.20 9.28
CA GLY A 1151 -10.14 -44.15 8.18
C GLY A 1151 -8.98 -44.21 7.19
N GLU A 1152 -9.16 -45.05 6.17
CA GLU A 1152 -8.27 -45.21 5.02
C GLU A 1152 -9.08 -44.89 3.75
N ASN A 1153 -8.61 -43.98 2.90
CA ASN A 1153 -9.30 -43.60 1.68
C ASN A 1153 -8.30 -43.18 0.59
N ASN A 1154 -8.45 -43.72 -0.63
CA ASN A 1154 -7.66 -43.36 -1.82
C ASN A 1154 -6.14 -43.35 -1.58
N GLY A 1155 -5.61 -44.41 -0.95
CA GLY A 1155 -4.19 -44.54 -0.64
C GLY A 1155 -3.69 -43.56 0.44
N LYS A 1156 -4.59 -43.04 1.28
CA LYS A 1156 -4.25 -42.18 2.41
C LYS A 1156 -4.82 -42.70 3.72
N VAL A 1157 -4.04 -42.58 4.78
CA VAL A 1157 -4.47 -42.78 6.17
C VAL A 1157 -4.91 -41.43 6.73
N ILE A 1158 -6.07 -41.41 7.37
CA ILE A 1158 -6.68 -40.22 7.95
C ILE A 1158 -6.69 -40.34 9.47
N LEU A 1159 -6.08 -39.37 10.14
CA LEU A 1159 -5.96 -39.31 11.61
C LEU A 1159 -6.49 -37.96 12.11
N GLU A 1160 -7.20 -37.95 13.22
CA GLU A 1160 -7.48 -36.74 14.00
C GLU A 1160 -6.39 -36.60 15.07
N LEU A 1161 -5.75 -35.44 15.13
CA LEU A 1161 -4.69 -35.10 16.07
C LEU A 1161 -5.15 -34.01 17.03
N GLU A 1162 -4.98 -34.23 18.32
CA GLU A 1162 -5.16 -33.19 19.33
C GLU A 1162 -3.93 -32.27 19.42
N SER A 1163 -3.97 -31.21 20.22
CA SER A 1163 -2.81 -30.33 20.42
C SER A 1163 -1.55 -31.07 20.92
N GLY A 1164 -0.37 -30.57 20.53
CA GLY A 1164 0.95 -31.12 20.89
C GLY A 1164 1.82 -31.44 19.67
N SER A 1165 2.96 -32.10 19.92
CA SER A 1165 3.97 -32.40 18.90
C SER A 1165 3.93 -33.86 18.44
N TYR A 1166 4.11 -34.08 17.14
CA TYR A 1166 3.98 -35.38 16.49
C TYR A 1166 5.10 -35.62 15.47
N GLN A 1167 5.56 -36.87 15.39
CA GLN A 1167 6.45 -37.34 14.34
C GLN A 1167 5.91 -38.64 13.76
N PHE A 1168 5.76 -38.68 12.43
CA PHE A 1168 5.29 -39.85 11.71
C PHE A 1168 6.33 -40.32 10.68
N GLU A 1169 6.38 -41.62 10.45
CA GLU A 1169 7.18 -42.23 9.38
C GLU A 1169 6.26 -43.06 8.49
N VAL A 1170 6.39 -42.88 7.18
CA VAL A 1170 5.68 -43.62 6.14
C VAL A 1170 6.69 -44.13 5.14
N LYS A 1171 6.57 -45.39 4.71
CA LYS A 1171 7.42 -45.90 3.62
C LYS A 1171 6.98 -45.28 2.29
N LYS A 1172 7.92 -44.77 1.51
CA LYS A 1172 7.67 -44.14 0.21
C LYS A 1172 7.04 -45.10 -0.80
#